data_AF-A0A0M0JG65-F1
#
_entry.id   AF-A0A0M0JG65-F1
#
_cell.length_a   1.000
_cell.length_b   1.000
_cell.length_c   1.000
_cell.angle_alpha   90.00
_cell.angle_beta   90.00
_cell.angle_gamma   90.00
#
_symmetry.space_group_name_H-M   'P 1'
#
loop_
_entity.id
_entity.type
_entity.pdbx_description
1 polymer ?
#
loop_
_entity_poly.entity_id
_entity_poly.type
_entity_poly.pdbx_seq_one_letter_code
_entity_poly.pdbx_strand_id
1 'polypeptide(L)'
;MFSTPRKRARPRFSLLTCLEHGELYFGSHAASLHPTADQAEALSLPPRVSALAGRLMVASKSLTFEPDDPDAPLVRMVLKDVPRPLIEWAASTHEVIGAGAGAGGFEIHVRMLAARMERYQPLRTIKLAPTVPALRFSLQHTRPISFVNLLNSILDLSMKPHDSAAQARLQQLHAESEQVSAVTFDQTALVDPLEAQLMQLRVQRVRPMLTLPGLLLLTESRLYIAEPACIECPLTHWPLAALERVVCRRYLLRDVALELHFRRGSGADGGRSDTSASSRLNPNDPETLLVALPSRTARDQLLETVQRTAWAVLGRSLPPPPEASLHEQTERWRHGLIDNFTYLLFLNDCAGRSLGDLAQYPVFPWVLADVTSTSLNLNAPATFRDLRKPVGALNEKRLAIFRERYDSMEPGQRFLYGTHYSAPAFVSYFLLRLAPELTLHLHGGSFDTADREFTSISEAWYSVLSSSSDVKELIPHFYHPPSASFLLNGRHLDLGVRSDGTPVGDVLLPPWASDATDFVTKCRAALESELCSSQLHRWIDLIFGYSQRGIAADEAHNLFCPQTYEADYSNLPAMDRRALESQVAEFGQTPLQLFIEPHPPRLAGASQAPLVAESELLAGLRAAAHEQARSVFIQPFIGEGVMMALMNEGMAWSWGAGTLSGEGS
;
A
#
# COMPACT_ATOMS: atom_id res chain seq x y z
N MET A 1 -4.18 -33.06 4.36
CA MET A 1 -5.52 -33.34 3.78
C MET A 1 -6.49 -32.35 4.38
N PHE A 2 -6.80 -31.28 3.64
CA PHE A 2 -7.77 -30.28 4.07
C PHE A 2 -9.18 -30.80 3.74
N SER A 3 -10.03 -30.91 4.74
CA SER A 3 -11.44 -31.26 4.54
C SER A 3 -12.15 -30.12 3.82
N THR A 4 -13.11 -30.48 2.96
CA THR A 4 -14.02 -29.59 2.25
C THR A 4 -14.47 -28.40 3.10
N PRO A 5 -14.35 -27.15 2.62
CA PRO A 5 -14.71 -25.98 3.43
C PRO A 5 -16.22 -25.95 3.61
N ARG A 6 -16.70 -26.16 4.85
CA ARG A 6 -17.95 -25.52 5.29
C ARG A 6 -17.88 -24.07 4.82
N LYS A 7 -18.94 -23.54 4.18
CA LYS A 7 -19.06 -22.13 3.78
C LYS A 7 -18.74 -21.24 5.00
N ARG A 8 -17.48 -20.88 5.19
CA ARG A 8 -17.02 -20.06 6.31
C ARG A 8 -17.48 -18.63 6.06
N ALA A 9 -18.12 -18.04 7.05
CA ALA A 9 -18.44 -16.62 7.07
C ALA A 9 -17.17 -15.80 6.79
N ARG A 10 -17.31 -14.67 6.09
CA ARG A 10 -16.17 -13.77 5.88
C ARG A 10 -15.68 -13.28 7.25
N PRO A 11 -14.36 -13.11 7.44
CA PRO A 11 -13.86 -12.47 8.66
C PRO A 11 -14.48 -11.07 8.78
N ARG A 12 -14.83 -10.71 10.01
CA ARG A 12 -15.40 -9.39 10.34
C ARG A 12 -14.30 -8.34 10.39
N PHE A 13 -13.09 -8.71 10.82
CA PHE A 13 -11.93 -7.83 10.88
C PHE A 13 -10.86 -8.23 9.86
N SER A 14 -10.24 -7.22 9.24
CA SER A 14 -9.05 -7.42 8.40
C SER A 14 -7.84 -7.74 9.25
N LEU A 15 -6.88 -8.47 8.67
CA LEU A 15 -5.59 -8.72 9.31
C LEU A 15 -4.87 -7.41 9.68
N LEU A 16 -4.94 -6.39 8.81
CA LEU A 16 -4.39 -5.06 9.06
C LEU A 16 -4.92 -4.44 10.37
N THR A 17 -6.22 -4.55 10.62
CA THR A 17 -6.83 -4.01 11.85
C THR A 17 -6.51 -4.86 13.09
N CYS A 18 -6.05 -6.09 12.92
CA CYS A 18 -5.76 -7.04 14.00
C CYS A 18 -4.28 -7.00 14.43
N LEU A 19 -3.39 -6.47 13.60
CA LEU A 19 -1.96 -6.36 13.86
C LEU A 19 -1.56 -4.95 14.27
N GLU A 20 -0.52 -4.86 15.07
CA GLU A 20 0.22 -3.62 15.35
C GLU A 20 1.30 -3.34 14.30
N HIS A 21 1.66 -2.08 14.13
CA HIS A 21 2.81 -1.71 13.31
C HIS A 21 4.11 -2.42 13.77
N GLY A 22 4.84 -2.95 12.78
CA GLY A 22 6.06 -3.75 12.99
C GLY A 22 5.82 -5.11 13.67
N GLU A 23 4.58 -5.59 13.76
CA GLU A 23 4.26 -6.91 14.28
C GLU A 23 4.40 -7.99 13.19
N LEU A 24 5.06 -9.11 13.51
CA LEU A 24 5.25 -10.24 12.60
C LEU A 24 4.08 -11.22 12.77
N TYR A 25 3.49 -11.68 11.68
CA TYR A 25 2.33 -12.57 11.72
C TYR A 25 2.74 -14.02 11.47
N PHE A 26 2.48 -14.91 12.43
CA PHE A 26 2.90 -16.32 12.35
C PHE A 26 1.82 -17.25 11.79
N GLY A 27 0.55 -16.82 11.77
CA GLY A 27 -0.56 -17.61 11.22
C GLY A 27 -1.82 -17.54 12.06
N SER A 28 -2.83 -18.31 11.65
CA SER A 28 -4.09 -18.44 12.39
C SER A 28 -4.55 -19.88 12.55
N HIS A 29 -5.23 -20.12 13.67
CA HIS A 29 -5.72 -21.44 14.06
C HIS A 29 -7.22 -21.37 14.38
N ALA A 30 -7.98 -22.38 13.95
CA ALA A 30 -9.37 -22.53 14.36
C ALA A 30 -9.42 -22.91 15.84
N ALA A 31 -10.10 -22.07 16.64
CA ALA A 31 -10.11 -22.19 18.10
C ALA A 31 -11.49 -21.88 18.66
N SER A 32 -11.82 -22.43 19.83
CA SER A 32 -12.99 -22.02 20.59
C SER A 32 -12.57 -21.44 21.94
N LEU A 33 -13.05 -20.24 22.26
CA LEU A 33 -12.89 -19.60 23.56
C LEU A 33 -13.99 -20.10 24.51
N HIS A 34 -13.63 -20.50 25.73
CA HIS A 34 -14.55 -20.94 26.76
C HIS A 34 -14.53 -19.94 27.93
N PRO A 35 -15.32 -18.85 27.85
CA PRO A 35 -15.31 -17.82 28.88
C PRO A 35 -16.04 -18.28 30.15
N THR A 36 -15.58 -17.84 31.32
CA THR A 36 -16.37 -17.91 32.56
C THR A 36 -17.47 -16.83 32.58
N ALA A 37 -18.41 -16.90 33.54
CA ALA A 37 -19.47 -15.90 33.67
C ALA A 37 -18.90 -14.47 33.82
N ASP A 38 -17.90 -14.29 34.69
CA ASP A 38 -17.24 -13.00 34.90
C ASP A 38 -16.52 -12.50 33.64
N GLN A 39 -15.90 -13.40 32.87
CA GLN A 39 -15.25 -13.07 31.60
C GLN A 39 -16.28 -12.69 30.52
N ALA A 40 -17.41 -13.40 30.48
CA ALA A 40 -18.50 -13.10 29.56
C ALA A 40 -19.08 -11.71 29.85
N GLU A 41 -19.32 -11.38 31.12
CA GLU A 41 -19.77 -10.05 31.52
C GLU A 41 -18.76 -8.95 31.13
N ALA A 42 -17.47 -9.16 31.46
CA ALA A 42 -16.41 -8.20 31.11
C ALA A 42 -16.28 -7.98 29.60
N LEU A 43 -16.49 -9.02 28.79
CA LEU A 43 -16.48 -8.96 27.33
C LEU A 43 -17.83 -8.53 26.72
N SER A 44 -18.82 -8.18 27.55
CA SER A 44 -20.18 -7.84 27.10
C SER A 44 -20.84 -8.96 26.25
N LEU A 45 -20.49 -10.22 26.54
CA LEU A 45 -21.07 -11.40 25.92
C LEU A 45 -22.39 -11.78 26.60
N PRO A 46 -23.28 -12.51 25.90
CA PRO A 46 -24.50 -13.03 26.51
C PRO A 46 -24.21 -13.93 27.73
N PRO A 47 -25.04 -13.90 28.79
CA PRO A 47 -24.75 -14.53 30.10
C PRO A 47 -24.75 -16.08 30.12
N ARG A 48 -24.79 -16.75 28.96
CA ARG A 48 -24.84 -18.23 28.83
C ARG A 48 -24.00 -18.79 27.66
N VAL A 49 -22.95 -18.10 27.24
CA VAL A 49 -22.06 -18.63 26.21
C VAL A 49 -21.12 -19.69 26.79
N SER A 50 -21.33 -20.96 26.46
CA SER A 50 -20.46 -22.08 26.91
C SER A 50 -19.17 -22.21 26.10
N ALA A 51 -19.22 -21.80 24.84
CA ALA A 51 -18.07 -21.80 23.93
C ALA A 51 -18.35 -20.82 22.79
N LEU A 52 -17.36 -20.02 22.45
CA LEU A 52 -17.39 -19.11 21.33
C LEU A 52 -16.42 -19.65 20.27
N ALA A 53 -16.95 -20.17 19.17
CA ALA A 53 -16.11 -20.61 18.06
C ALA A 53 -15.53 -19.40 17.33
N GLY A 54 -14.31 -19.53 16.84
CA GLY A 54 -13.67 -18.47 16.08
C GLY A 54 -12.26 -18.83 15.65
N ARG A 55 -11.45 -17.80 15.54
CA ARG A 55 -10.09 -17.89 15.02
C ARG A 55 -9.12 -17.19 15.94
N LEU A 56 -8.01 -17.86 16.20
CA LEU A 56 -6.91 -17.33 16.98
C LEU A 56 -5.73 -17.00 16.06
N MET A 57 -5.40 -15.71 15.98
CA MET A 57 -4.29 -15.15 15.21
C MET A 57 -3.07 -15.00 16.12
N VAL A 58 -1.95 -15.56 15.69
CA VAL A 58 -0.67 -15.52 16.42
C VAL A 58 0.25 -14.53 15.73
N ALA A 59 0.73 -13.56 16.52
CA ALA A 59 1.64 -12.54 16.05
C ALA A 59 2.77 -12.32 17.07
N SER A 60 3.80 -11.58 16.70
CA SER A 60 5.00 -11.45 17.54
C SER A 60 4.78 -10.70 18.85
N LYS A 61 3.78 -9.82 18.93
CA LYS A 61 3.51 -8.97 20.11
C LYS A 61 2.17 -9.28 20.75
N SER A 62 1.25 -9.92 20.02
CA SER A 62 -0.13 -10.14 20.43
C SER A 62 -0.70 -11.47 19.97
N LEU A 63 -1.73 -11.90 20.69
CA LEU A 63 -2.60 -13.00 20.34
C LEU A 63 -4.01 -12.44 20.19
N THR A 64 -4.61 -12.57 19.00
CA THR A 64 -5.91 -11.96 18.71
C THR A 64 -6.93 -13.04 18.36
N PHE A 65 -8.02 -13.11 19.14
CA PHE A 65 -9.14 -13.99 18.93
C PHE A 65 -10.30 -13.24 18.27
N GLU A 66 -10.68 -13.70 17.07
CA GLU A 66 -11.84 -13.22 16.33
C GLU A 66 -12.96 -14.27 16.41
N PRO A 67 -14.07 -13.98 17.10
CA PRO A 67 -15.25 -14.84 17.10
C PRO A 67 -15.92 -14.95 15.73
N ASP A 68 -16.50 -16.12 15.44
CA ASP A 68 -17.40 -16.29 14.29
C ASP A 68 -18.74 -15.54 14.50
N ASP A 69 -19.10 -15.28 15.76
CA ASP A 69 -20.28 -14.51 16.15
C ASP A 69 -20.05 -12.99 15.91
N PRO A 70 -20.87 -12.34 15.07
CA PRO A 70 -20.74 -10.91 14.80
C PRO A 70 -21.05 -10.02 16.01
N ASP A 71 -21.78 -10.53 17.00
CA ASP A 71 -22.19 -9.78 18.20
C ASP A 71 -21.19 -9.95 19.36
N ALA A 72 -20.18 -10.80 19.21
CA ALA A 72 -19.10 -10.90 20.18
C ALA A 72 -17.94 -9.94 19.82
N PRO A 73 -17.10 -9.46 20.74
CA PRO A 73 -16.00 -8.59 20.37
C PRO A 73 -14.77 -9.36 19.84
N LEU A 74 -13.96 -8.70 19.01
CA LEU A 74 -12.56 -9.09 18.82
C LEU A 74 -11.84 -8.98 20.15
N VAL A 75 -11.06 -9.99 20.53
CA VAL A 75 -10.29 -10.01 21.78
C VAL A 75 -8.80 -10.08 21.46
N ARG A 76 -8.05 -9.03 21.79
CA ARG A 76 -6.60 -8.93 21.63
C ARG A 76 -5.93 -9.05 23.00
N MET A 77 -4.95 -9.94 23.09
CA MET A 77 -4.13 -10.17 24.27
C MET A 77 -2.69 -9.76 23.94
N VAL A 78 -2.14 -8.78 24.64
CA VAL A 78 -0.76 -8.35 24.42
C VAL A 78 0.18 -9.31 25.16
N LEU A 79 1.10 -9.92 24.43
CA LEU A 79 1.97 -10.98 24.97
C LEU A 79 2.82 -10.49 26.15
N LYS A 80 3.24 -9.21 26.14
CA LYS A 80 4.01 -8.62 27.26
C LYS A 80 3.28 -8.66 28.61
N ASP A 81 1.94 -8.70 28.59
CA ASP A 81 1.07 -8.67 29.76
C ASP A 81 0.60 -10.08 30.18
N VAL A 82 1.05 -11.12 29.46
CA VAL A 82 0.73 -12.53 29.73
C VAL A 82 1.75 -13.11 30.72
N PRO A 83 1.36 -13.40 31.99
CA PRO A 83 2.21 -14.10 32.95
C PRO A 83 2.56 -15.53 32.50
N ARG A 84 3.71 -16.02 32.98
CA ARG A 84 4.25 -17.34 32.66
C ARG A 84 3.95 -18.38 33.74
N PRO A 85 3.93 -19.69 33.39
CA PRO A 85 3.98 -20.25 32.03
C PRO A 85 2.58 -20.32 31.38
N LEU A 86 2.52 -20.40 30.05
CA LEU A 86 1.32 -20.87 29.34
C LEU A 86 1.13 -22.37 29.65
N ILE A 87 -0.10 -22.76 30.02
CA ILE A 87 -0.38 -24.11 30.49
C ILE A 87 -1.17 -24.85 29.42
N GLU A 88 -0.61 -25.95 28.92
CA GLU A 88 -1.40 -26.96 28.18
C GLU A 88 -2.28 -27.72 29.19
N TRP A 89 -3.57 -27.86 28.88
CA TRP A 89 -4.43 -28.75 29.67
C TRP A 89 -4.56 -30.10 28.96
N ALA A 90 -4.30 -31.18 29.71
CA ALA A 90 -4.44 -32.55 29.22
C ALA A 90 -5.92 -32.99 29.26
N ALA A 91 -6.31 -33.88 28.35
CA ALA A 91 -7.67 -34.44 28.25
C ALA A 91 -8.15 -35.14 29.55
N SER A 92 -7.28 -35.47 30.51
CA SER A 92 -7.66 -36.15 31.75
C SER A 92 -8.48 -35.30 32.75
N THR A 93 -8.75 -34.02 32.48
CA THR A 93 -9.58 -33.11 33.31
C THR A 93 -11.03 -32.97 32.79
N HIS A 94 -11.59 -34.07 32.26
CA HIS A 94 -12.86 -34.18 31.53
C HIS A 94 -14.17 -33.79 32.26
N GLU A 95 -14.14 -33.04 33.37
CA GLU A 95 -15.37 -32.68 34.11
C GLU A 95 -15.97 -31.31 33.74
N VAL A 96 -15.26 -30.43 33.01
CA VAL A 96 -15.68 -29.01 32.92
C VAL A 96 -16.21 -28.55 31.57
N ILE A 97 -15.91 -29.24 30.46
CA ILE A 97 -16.29 -28.75 29.12
C ILE A 97 -16.76 -29.93 28.29
N GLY A 98 -18.03 -29.93 27.88
CA GLY A 98 -18.68 -30.95 27.05
C GLY A 98 -18.14 -31.04 25.61
N ALA A 99 -16.81 -31.04 25.45
CA ALA A 99 -16.11 -31.30 24.21
C ALA A 99 -15.81 -32.82 24.11
N GLY A 100 -16.08 -33.40 22.94
CA GLY A 100 -15.88 -34.82 22.69
C GLY A 100 -14.47 -35.32 23.02
N ALA A 101 -14.38 -36.60 23.39
CA ALA A 101 -13.14 -37.29 23.74
C ALA A 101 -12.03 -37.04 22.70
N GLY A 102 -10.97 -36.34 23.08
CA GLY A 102 -9.76 -36.11 22.27
C GLY A 102 -9.35 -34.65 22.01
N ALA A 103 -10.12 -33.64 22.43
CA ALA A 103 -9.77 -32.23 22.23
C ALA A 103 -8.93 -31.68 23.41
N GLY A 104 -7.61 -31.65 23.27
CA GLY A 104 -6.74 -30.88 24.18
C GLY A 104 -6.88 -29.37 23.96
N GLY A 105 -6.60 -28.58 25.00
CA GLY A 105 -6.64 -27.12 24.94
C GLY A 105 -5.51 -26.49 25.73
N PHE A 106 -5.50 -25.16 25.81
CA PHE A 106 -4.52 -24.41 26.60
C PHE A 106 -5.19 -23.25 27.35
N GLU A 107 -4.56 -22.87 28.46
CA GLU A 107 -4.99 -21.77 29.31
C GLU A 107 -4.01 -20.60 29.23
N ILE A 108 -4.56 -19.39 29.10
CA ILE A 108 -3.78 -18.14 29.16
C ILE A 108 -4.30 -17.29 30.31
N HIS A 109 -3.44 -17.03 31.28
CA HIS A 109 -3.71 -16.02 32.30
C HIS A 109 -3.47 -14.64 31.69
N VAL A 110 -4.46 -13.75 31.78
CA VAL A 110 -4.36 -12.40 31.25
C VAL A 110 -4.95 -11.44 32.27
N ARG A 111 -4.22 -10.37 32.61
CA ARG A 111 -4.71 -9.32 33.53
C ARG A 111 -5.47 -8.22 32.80
N MET A 112 -5.04 -7.92 31.58
CA MET A 112 -5.62 -6.90 30.72
C MET A 112 -5.71 -7.43 29.31
N LEU A 113 -6.88 -7.26 28.69
CA LEU A 113 -7.09 -7.52 27.28
C LEU A 113 -7.66 -6.28 26.62
N ALA A 114 -7.58 -6.23 25.31
CA ALA A 114 -8.16 -5.18 24.50
C ALA A 114 -9.30 -5.78 23.66
N ALA A 115 -10.43 -5.10 23.55
CA ALA A 115 -11.56 -5.60 22.81
C ALA A 115 -12.28 -4.53 21.99
N ARG A 116 -12.88 -4.93 20.87
CA ARG A 116 -13.75 -4.06 20.07
C ARG A 116 -14.86 -4.85 19.37
N MET A 117 -16.02 -4.23 19.24
CA MET A 117 -17.19 -4.81 18.57
C MET A 117 -17.20 -4.48 17.07
N GLU A 118 -16.93 -3.23 16.73
CA GLU A 118 -17.02 -2.72 15.37
C GLU A 118 -15.64 -2.64 14.71
N ARG A 119 -15.60 -2.91 13.40
CA ARG A 119 -14.37 -3.03 12.59
C ARG A 119 -13.43 -1.83 12.68
N TYR A 120 -14.01 -0.63 12.76
CA TYR A 120 -13.29 0.64 12.65
C TYR A 120 -13.25 1.43 13.96
N GLN A 121 -13.72 0.84 15.04
CA GLN A 121 -13.66 1.47 16.36
C GLN A 121 -12.35 1.10 17.07
N PRO A 122 -11.85 1.98 17.96
CA PRO A 122 -10.65 1.72 18.72
C PRO A 122 -10.86 0.52 19.67
N LEU A 123 -9.77 -0.20 19.91
CA LEU A 123 -9.69 -1.22 20.94
C LEU A 123 -9.86 -0.58 22.32
N ARG A 124 -10.77 -1.14 23.11
CA ARG A 124 -11.01 -0.74 24.50
C ARG A 124 -10.28 -1.68 25.45
N THR A 125 -9.52 -1.12 26.37
CA THR A 125 -8.83 -1.89 27.41
C THR A 125 -9.83 -2.39 28.45
N ILE A 126 -9.83 -3.70 28.67
CA ILE A 126 -10.63 -4.40 29.68
C ILE A 126 -9.67 -4.97 30.72
N LYS A 127 -9.84 -4.53 31.96
CA LYS A 127 -9.11 -5.06 33.12
C LYS A 127 -9.90 -6.23 33.70
N LEU A 128 -9.29 -7.41 33.72
CA LEU A 128 -9.86 -8.57 34.38
C LEU A 128 -9.50 -8.54 35.87
N ALA A 129 -10.43 -8.93 36.75
CA ALA A 129 -10.15 -8.97 38.18
C ALA A 129 -9.08 -10.04 38.48
N PRO A 130 -8.24 -9.86 39.52
CA PRO A 130 -7.17 -10.82 39.85
C PRO A 130 -7.66 -12.23 40.15
N THR A 131 -8.93 -12.36 40.53
CA THR A 131 -9.62 -13.62 40.86
C THR A 131 -10.16 -14.35 39.63
N VAL A 132 -10.13 -13.72 38.45
CA VAL A 132 -10.66 -14.31 37.21
C VAL A 132 -9.69 -15.41 36.75
N PRO A 133 -10.18 -16.64 36.52
CA PRO A 133 -9.34 -17.73 36.02
C PRO A 133 -8.81 -17.44 34.62
N ALA A 134 -7.85 -18.25 34.15
CA ALA A 134 -7.31 -18.14 32.80
C ALA A 134 -8.38 -18.21 31.71
N LEU A 135 -8.12 -17.55 30.57
CA LEU A 135 -8.87 -17.73 29.33
C LEU A 135 -8.55 -19.12 28.77
N ARG A 136 -9.60 -19.87 28.47
CA ARG A 136 -9.50 -21.26 28.01
C ARG A 136 -9.77 -21.37 26.51
N PHE A 137 -8.83 -21.96 25.79
CA PHE A 137 -8.96 -22.18 24.35
C PHE A 137 -8.83 -23.66 23.99
N SER A 138 -9.74 -24.15 23.14
CA SER A 138 -9.61 -25.46 22.49
C SER A 138 -9.25 -25.29 21.01
N LEU A 139 -8.31 -26.10 20.50
CA LEU A 139 -7.85 -26.05 19.11
C LEU A 139 -8.47 -27.19 18.29
N GLN A 140 -9.00 -26.90 17.11
CA GLN A 140 -9.76 -27.90 16.33
C GLN A 140 -8.88 -28.77 15.40
N HIS A 141 -7.72 -28.25 14.96
CA HIS A 141 -6.84 -28.91 13.97
C HIS A 141 -5.34 -28.69 14.22
N THR A 142 -4.97 -28.30 15.44
CA THR A 142 -3.58 -28.02 15.82
C THR A 142 -3.29 -28.74 17.13
N ARG A 143 -2.14 -29.41 17.22
CA ARG A 143 -1.72 -30.08 18.45
C ARG A 143 -1.41 -29.03 19.52
N PRO A 144 -2.11 -29.03 20.67
CA PRO A 144 -1.92 -28.02 21.71
C PRO A 144 -0.47 -27.88 22.16
N ILE A 145 0.24 -28.99 22.40
CA ILE A 145 1.64 -28.96 22.81
C ILE A 145 2.57 -28.21 21.84
N SER A 146 2.42 -28.46 20.54
CA SER A 146 3.24 -27.80 19.51
C SER A 146 2.93 -26.30 19.44
N PHE A 147 1.65 -25.95 19.60
CA PHE A 147 1.19 -24.57 19.63
C PHE A 147 1.70 -23.83 20.86
N VAL A 148 1.57 -24.42 22.06
CA VAL A 148 2.04 -23.83 23.32
C VAL A 148 3.57 -23.64 23.31
N ASN A 149 4.32 -24.59 22.77
CA ASN A 149 5.78 -24.47 22.63
C ASN A 149 6.19 -23.32 21.70
N LEU A 150 5.50 -23.18 20.55
CA LEU A 150 5.71 -22.06 19.64
C LEU A 150 5.37 -20.73 20.32
N LEU A 151 4.21 -20.66 20.98
CA LEU A 151 3.73 -19.44 21.63
C LEU A 151 4.64 -19.02 22.81
N ASN A 152 5.10 -19.97 23.63
CA ASN A 152 6.10 -19.71 24.67
C ASN A 152 7.41 -19.20 24.07
N SER A 153 7.86 -19.75 22.94
CA SER A 153 9.08 -19.28 22.25
C SER A 153 8.91 -17.84 21.75
N ILE A 154 7.75 -17.50 21.15
CA ILE A 154 7.46 -16.14 20.71
C ILE A 154 7.37 -15.18 21.91
N LEU A 155 6.67 -15.58 22.97
CA LEU A 155 6.53 -14.81 24.21
C LEU A 155 7.90 -14.53 24.85
N ASP A 156 8.78 -15.53 24.89
CA ASP A 156 10.14 -15.39 25.44
C ASP A 156 10.97 -14.34 24.70
N LEU A 157 10.87 -14.33 23.38
CA LEU A 157 11.58 -13.40 22.51
C LEU A 157 10.95 -12.00 22.57
N SER A 158 9.61 -11.92 22.59
CA SER A 158 8.88 -10.65 22.65
C SER A 158 9.12 -9.86 23.95
N MET A 159 9.48 -10.53 25.05
CA MET A 159 9.80 -9.89 26.32
C MET A 159 11.18 -9.20 26.33
N LYS A 160 12.00 -9.42 25.31
CA LYS A 160 13.34 -8.82 25.17
C LYS A 160 13.43 -7.96 23.91
N PRO A 161 12.63 -6.90 23.79
CA PRO A 161 12.56 -6.11 22.57
C PRO A 161 13.87 -5.36 22.26
N HIS A 162 14.75 -5.12 23.23
CA HIS A 162 16.04 -4.44 23.02
C HIS A 162 17.21 -5.41 22.80
N ASP A 163 16.97 -6.73 22.87
CA ASP A 163 17.98 -7.75 22.64
C ASP A 163 18.03 -8.10 21.15
N SER A 164 19.12 -7.69 20.49
CA SER A 164 19.33 -7.92 19.06
C SER A 164 19.34 -9.40 18.69
N ALA A 165 19.82 -10.28 19.59
CA ALA A 165 19.80 -11.72 19.37
C ALA A 165 18.38 -12.28 19.47
N ALA A 166 17.57 -11.78 20.41
CA ALA A 166 16.16 -12.18 20.53
C ALA A 166 15.35 -11.74 19.30
N GLN A 167 15.56 -10.51 18.82
CA GLN A 167 14.93 -10.02 17.59
C GLN A 167 15.33 -10.84 16.37
N ALA A 168 16.63 -11.15 16.23
CA ALA A 168 17.13 -11.97 15.13
C ALA A 168 16.52 -13.38 15.15
N ARG A 169 16.40 -13.99 16.34
CA ARG A 169 15.77 -15.31 16.50
C ARG A 169 14.28 -15.28 16.18
N LEU A 170 13.57 -14.22 16.57
CA LEU A 170 12.15 -14.06 16.27
C LEU A 170 11.91 -13.94 14.76
N GLN A 171 12.74 -13.18 14.06
CA GLN A 171 12.72 -13.07 12.60
C GLN A 171 13.06 -14.39 11.92
N GLN A 172 14.00 -15.16 12.47
CA GLN A 172 14.31 -16.50 11.97
C GLN A 172 13.11 -17.45 12.10
N LEU A 173 12.46 -17.48 13.28
CA LEU A 173 11.25 -18.28 13.50
C LEU A 173 10.11 -17.88 12.55
N HIS A 174 9.97 -16.58 12.27
CA HIS A 174 9.00 -16.10 11.29
C HIS A 174 9.31 -16.63 9.89
N ALA A 175 10.57 -16.49 9.44
CA ALA A 175 11.00 -17.01 8.14
C ALA A 175 10.82 -18.53 8.03
N GLU A 176 11.07 -19.29 9.11
CA GLU A 176 10.81 -20.73 9.18
C GLU A 176 9.30 -21.02 9.02
N SER A 177 8.42 -20.25 9.67
CA SER A 177 6.96 -20.36 9.52
C SER A 177 6.47 -20.07 8.09
N GLU A 178 7.03 -19.04 7.46
CA GLU A 178 6.73 -18.68 6.07
C GLU A 178 7.14 -19.79 5.10
N GLN A 179 8.31 -20.40 5.30
CA GLN A 179 8.79 -21.49 4.46
C GLN A 179 7.88 -22.72 4.53
N VAL A 180 7.37 -23.06 5.71
CA VAL A 180 6.44 -24.17 5.91
C VAL A 180 5.08 -23.90 5.26
N SER A 181 4.63 -22.64 5.26
CA SER A 181 3.34 -22.26 4.67
C SER A 181 3.37 -22.21 3.12
N ALA A 182 4.55 -22.09 2.51
CA ALA A 182 4.74 -21.80 1.08
C ALA A 182 5.22 -22.99 0.23
N VAL A 183 4.95 -24.24 0.64
CA VAL A 183 5.59 -25.43 0.04
C VAL A 183 4.92 -25.90 -1.27
N THR A 184 3.59 -25.83 -1.40
CA THR A 184 2.90 -26.30 -2.61
C THR A 184 1.60 -25.54 -2.87
N PHE A 185 1.38 -25.13 -4.12
CA PHE A 185 0.08 -24.61 -4.57
C PHE A 185 -0.92 -25.77 -4.66
N ASP A 186 -2.13 -25.60 -4.12
CA ASP A 186 -3.19 -26.59 -4.23
C ASP A 186 -3.83 -26.51 -5.62
N GLN A 187 -3.53 -27.50 -6.47
CA GLN A 187 -4.03 -27.55 -7.85
C GLN A 187 -5.56 -27.67 -7.93
N THR A 188 -6.22 -28.17 -6.87
CA THR A 188 -7.68 -28.26 -6.84
C THR A 188 -8.35 -26.89 -6.71
N ALA A 189 -7.59 -25.86 -6.35
CA ALA A 189 -8.07 -24.49 -6.18
C ALA A 189 -7.98 -23.66 -7.48
N LEU A 190 -7.49 -24.22 -8.58
CA LEU A 190 -7.48 -23.57 -9.88
C LEU A 190 -8.91 -23.38 -10.40
N VAL A 191 -9.15 -22.27 -11.10
CA VAL A 191 -10.46 -21.98 -11.71
C VAL A 191 -10.70 -22.95 -12.86
N ASP A 192 -9.67 -23.19 -13.67
CA ASP A 192 -9.68 -24.21 -14.70
C ASP A 192 -8.49 -25.16 -14.46
N PRO A 193 -8.75 -26.43 -14.09
CA PRO A 193 -7.70 -27.41 -13.82
C PRO A 193 -6.96 -27.86 -15.09
N LEU A 194 -7.44 -27.52 -16.29
CA LEU A 194 -6.78 -27.83 -17.56
C LEU A 194 -5.74 -26.77 -17.95
N GLU A 195 -5.71 -25.62 -17.28
CA GLU A 195 -4.73 -24.57 -17.55
C GLU A 195 -3.30 -25.05 -17.27
N ALA A 196 -2.43 -24.97 -18.27
CA ALA A 196 -1.03 -25.32 -18.08
C ALA A 196 -0.31 -24.28 -17.21
N GLN A 197 0.49 -24.78 -16.28
CA GLN A 197 1.28 -23.95 -15.37
C GLN A 197 2.59 -23.55 -16.06
N LEU A 198 2.81 -22.23 -16.17
CA LEU A 198 3.99 -21.69 -16.82
C LEU A 198 5.12 -21.42 -15.82
N MET A 199 4.76 -20.87 -14.64
CA MET A 199 5.75 -20.42 -13.67
C MET A 199 5.15 -20.37 -12.26
N GLN A 200 5.93 -20.77 -11.27
CA GLN A 200 5.60 -20.66 -9.85
C GLN A 200 6.74 -19.98 -9.11
N LEU A 201 6.42 -18.90 -8.38
CA LEU A 201 7.41 -18.09 -7.66
C LEU A 201 6.92 -17.73 -6.27
N ARG A 202 7.86 -17.67 -5.32
CA ARG A 202 7.61 -17.04 -4.01
C ARG A 202 7.65 -15.54 -4.17
N VAL A 203 6.64 -14.86 -3.65
CA VAL A 203 6.51 -13.41 -3.72
C VAL A 203 6.04 -12.87 -2.37
N GLN A 204 6.22 -11.57 -2.18
CA GLN A 204 5.55 -10.82 -1.11
C GLN A 204 4.53 -9.91 -1.76
N ARG A 205 3.24 -10.10 -1.44
CA ARG A 205 2.21 -9.17 -1.88
C ARG A 205 2.24 -7.94 -0.98
N VAL A 206 2.49 -6.79 -1.59
CA VAL A 206 2.55 -5.50 -0.89
C VAL A 206 1.17 -4.87 -0.93
N ARG A 207 0.62 -4.55 0.24
CA ARG A 207 -0.63 -3.82 0.45
C ARG A 207 -0.32 -2.62 1.35
N PRO A 208 -1.18 -1.59 1.39
CA PRO A 208 -1.01 -0.47 2.32
C PRO A 208 -0.80 -0.96 3.76
N MET A 209 0.36 -0.62 4.36
CA MET A 209 0.78 -1.02 5.71
C MET A 209 0.91 -2.53 5.99
N LEU A 210 0.75 -3.39 4.99
CA LEU A 210 0.78 -4.84 5.19
C LEU A 210 1.45 -5.56 4.03
N THR A 211 2.50 -6.30 4.32
CA THR A 211 3.19 -7.16 3.36
C THR A 211 2.98 -8.60 3.74
N LEU A 212 2.39 -9.40 2.85
CA LEU A 212 2.09 -10.80 3.10
C LEU A 212 2.92 -11.72 2.20
N PRO A 213 3.56 -12.77 2.75
CA PRO A 213 4.19 -13.80 1.95
C PRO A 213 3.13 -14.58 1.18
N GLY A 214 3.42 -14.87 -0.08
CA GLY A 214 2.52 -15.59 -0.96
C GLY A 214 3.26 -16.42 -2.00
N LEU A 215 2.49 -17.30 -2.65
CA LEU A 215 2.93 -18.11 -3.77
C LEU A 215 2.18 -17.65 -5.01
N LEU A 216 2.93 -17.11 -5.97
CA LEU A 216 2.42 -16.72 -7.27
C LEU A 216 2.50 -17.90 -8.21
N LEU A 217 1.39 -18.19 -8.89
CA LEU A 217 1.31 -19.18 -9.95
C LEU A 217 0.76 -18.49 -11.22
N LEU A 218 1.54 -18.53 -12.29
CA LEU A 218 1.16 -18.03 -13.60
C LEU A 218 0.79 -19.20 -14.50
N THR A 219 -0.41 -19.15 -15.07
CA THR A 219 -0.89 -20.09 -16.08
C THR A 219 -0.92 -19.42 -17.46
N GLU A 220 -1.36 -20.16 -18.48
CA GLU A 220 -1.52 -19.64 -19.85
C GLU A 220 -2.57 -18.53 -19.98
N SER A 221 -3.50 -18.39 -19.03
CA SER A 221 -4.63 -17.45 -19.11
C SER A 221 -4.80 -16.59 -17.85
N ARG A 222 -4.25 -17.00 -16.70
CA ARG A 222 -4.53 -16.39 -15.39
C ARG A 222 -3.27 -16.28 -14.53
N LEU A 223 -3.31 -15.33 -13.61
CA LEU A 223 -2.35 -15.17 -12.53
C LEU A 223 -3.05 -15.46 -11.21
N TYR A 224 -2.46 -16.31 -10.39
CA TYR A 224 -2.96 -16.72 -9.08
C TYR A 224 -1.96 -16.30 -8.00
N ILE A 225 -2.46 -15.81 -6.86
CA ILE A 225 -1.67 -15.60 -5.65
C ILE A 225 -2.36 -16.30 -4.48
N ALA A 226 -1.68 -17.31 -3.94
CA ALA A 226 -2.06 -17.95 -2.70
C ALA A 226 -1.33 -17.27 -1.53
N GLU A 227 -2.10 -16.70 -0.61
CA GLU A 227 -1.63 -16.10 0.63
C GLU A 227 -2.27 -16.86 1.79
N PRO A 228 -1.66 -17.95 2.30
CA PRO A 228 -2.22 -18.74 3.40
C PRO A 228 -2.51 -17.90 4.66
N ALA A 229 -1.73 -16.83 4.84
CA ALA A 229 -1.89 -15.83 5.89
C ALA A 229 -3.10 -14.90 5.69
N CYS A 230 -3.55 -14.68 4.45
CA CYS A 230 -4.68 -13.80 4.16
C CYS A 230 -5.99 -14.53 4.47
N ILE A 231 -6.67 -14.07 5.53
CA ILE A 231 -7.90 -14.70 6.01
C ILE A 231 -9.11 -14.37 5.12
N GLU A 232 -9.15 -13.15 4.59
CA GLU A 232 -10.24 -12.64 3.74
C GLU A 232 -10.27 -13.35 2.39
N CYS A 233 -9.09 -13.48 1.76
CA CYS A 233 -8.92 -14.03 0.42
C CYS A 233 -7.61 -14.84 0.33
N PRO A 234 -7.58 -16.10 0.82
CA PRO A 234 -6.36 -16.91 0.85
C PRO A 234 -5.87 -17.31 -0.54
N LEU A 235 -6.75 -17.26 -1.55
CA LEU A 235 -6.40 -17.40 -2.95
C LEU A 235 -7.10 -16.28 -3.72
N THR A 236 -6.31 -15.54 -4.49
CA THR A 236 -6.78 -14.49 -5.39
C THR A 236 -6.30 -14.78 -6.80
N HIS A 237 -7.08 -14.41 -7.80
CA HIS A 237 -6.73 -14.67 -9.19
C HIS A 237 -7.21 -13.56 -10.13
N TRP A 238 -6.45 -13.34 -11.20
CA TRP A 238 -6.73 -12.33 -12.20
C TRP A 238 -6.56 -12.92 -13.61
N PRO A 239 -7.53 -12.72 -14.51
CA PRO A 239 -7.39 -13.11 -15.91
C PRO A 239 -6.40 -12.19 -16.62
N LEU A 240 -5.44 -12.77 -17.34
CA LEU A 240 -4.47 -12.03 -18.15
C LEU A 240 -5.14 -11.27 -19.29
N ALA A 241 -6.32 -11.71 -19.73
CA ALA A 241 -7.16 -11.00 -20.70
C ALA A 241 -7.60 -9.59 -20.22
N ALA A 242 -7.54 -9.35 -18.90
CA ALA A 242 -7.85 -8.06 -18.32
C ALA A 242 -6.62 -7.27 -17.89
N LEU A 243 -5.42 -7.81 -18.07
CA LEU A 243 -4.18 -7.08 -17.82
C LEU A 243 -4.08 -5.90 -18.78
N GLU A 244 -3.93 -4.70 -18.23
CA GLU A 244 -3.84 -3.46 -19.01
C GLU A 244 -2.42 -2.95 -19.08
N ARG A 245 -1.66 -3.09 -17.99
CA ARG A 245 -0.31 -2.56 -17.86
C ARG A 245 0.49 -3.33 -16.81
N VAL A 246 1.80 -3.40 -17.03
CA VAL A 246 2.77 -3.93 -16.08
C VAL A 246 3.89 -2.91 -15.91
N VAL A 247 4.25 -2.59 -14.67
CA VAL A 247 5.26 -1.58 -14.35
C VAL A 247 6.28 -2.13 -13.36
N CYS A 248 7.56 -1.92 -13.65
CA CYS A 248 8.63 -2.21 -12.70
C CYS A 248 8.61 -1.17 -11.57
N ARG A 249 8.65 -1.66 -10.32
CA ARG A 249 8.64 -0.81 -9.13
C ARG A 249 9.83 -1.08 -8.23
N ARG A 250 10.10 -0.08 -7.40
CA ARG A 250 10.98 -0.23 -6.25
C ARG A 250 10.16 -0.63 -5.04
N TYR A 251 10.75 -1.47 -4.20
CA TYR A 251 10.23 -1.76 -2.87
C TYR A 251 11.40 -1.72 -1.89
N LEU A 252 11.25 -0.90 -0.83
CA LEU A 252 12.32 -0.61 0.13
C LEU A 252 13.64 -0.21 -0.57
N LEU A 253 13.55 0.74 -1.51
CA LEU A 253 14.67 1.24 -2.34
C LEU A 253 15.35 0.21 -3.26
N ARG A 254 14.76 -0.99 -3.43
CA ARG A 254 15.31 -2.04 -4.30
C ARG A 254 14.44 -2.28 -5.53
N ASP A 255 15.09 -2.48 -6.67
CA ASP A 255 14.47 -2.82 -7.97
C ASP A 255 13.98 -4.28 -8.03
N VAL A 256 13.05 -4.64 -7.15
CA VAL A 256 12.58 -6.03 -7.00
C VAL A 256 11.07 -6.17 -7.09
N ALA A 257 10.32 -5.09 -7.29
CA ALA A 257 8.87 -5.14 -7.31
C ALA A 257 8.29 -5.01 -8.73
N LEU A 258 7.09 -5.54 -8.89
CA LEU A 258 6.29 -5.48 -10.11
C LEU A 258 4.87 -5.08 -9.75
N GLU A 259 4.32 -4.07 -10.43
CA GLU A 259 2.94 -3.65 -10.30
C GLU A 259 2.16 -4.01 -11.55
N LEU A 260 1.10 -4.80 -11.38
CA LEU A 260 0.20 -5.22 -12.45
C LEU A 260 -1.13 -4.48 -12.30
N HIS A 261 -1.59 -3.87 -13.39
CA HIS A 261 -2.85 -3.14 -13.45
C HIS A 261 -3.86 -3.92 -14.29
N PHE A 262 -4.98 -4.28 -13.68
CA PHE A 262 -6.06 -5.02 -14.32
C PHE A 262 -7.29 -4.14 -14.50
N ARG A 263 -8.02 -4.38 -15.59
CA ARG A 263 -9.32 -3.73 -15.82
C ARG A 263 -10.25 -4.05 -14.66
N ARG A 264 -10.94 -3.02 -14.16
CA ARG A 264 -11.86 -3.17 -13.03
C ARG A 264 -12.90 -4.27 -13.27
N GLY A 265 -13.16 -5.08 -12.23
CA GLY A 265 -14.17 -6.14 -12.25
C GLY A 265 -13.71 -7.43 -12.92
N SER A 266 -12.45 -7.53 -13.32
CA SER A 266 -11.89 -8.75 -13.92
C SER A 266 -11.24 -9.69 -12.91
N GLY A 267 -10.71 -9.17 -11.79
CA GLY A 267 -10.38 -9.95 -10.61
C GLY A 267 -11.67 -10.31 -9.87
N ALA A 268 -11.90 -11.62 -9.71
CA ALA A 268 -13.08 -12.21 -9.05
C ALA A 268 -14.41 -12.24 -9.84
N ASP A 269 -14.43 -12.98 -10.95
CA ASP A 269 -15.65 -13.72 -11.32
C ASP A 269 -15.98 -14.71 -10.19
N GLY A 270 -17.03 -14.43 -9.42
CA GLY A 270 -17.52 -15.32 -8.36
C GLY A 270 -17.26 -14.89 -6.91
N GLY A 271 -17.69 -13.67 -6.54
CA GLY A 271 -18.26 -13.46 -5.21
C GLY A 271 -17.31 -13.39 -4.00
N ARG A 272 -16.13 -12.77 -4.10
CA ARG A 272 -15.30 -12.44 -2.93
C ARG A 272 -14.39 -11.24 -3.21
N SER A 273 -14.99 -10.07 -3.44
CA SER A 273 -14.25 -8.80 -3.53
C SER A 273 -13.54 -8.51 -2.21
N ASP A 274 -12.22 -8.46 -2.26
CA ASP A 274 -11.38 -7.88 -1.22
C ASP A 274 -11.72 -6.38 -1.17
N THR A 275 -12.58 -5.95 -0.24
CA THR A 275 -12.75 -4.52 0.07
C THR A 275 -11.52 -4.04 0.82
N SER A 276 -10.36 -4.17 0.18
CA SER A 276 -9.07 -3.73 0.68
C SER A 276 -9.10 -2.21 0.83
N ALA A 277 -8.31 -1.67 1.77
CA ALA A 277 -8.11 -0.23 1.91
C ALA A 277 -7.81 0.41 0.54
N SER A 278 -6.97 -0.24 -0.28
CA SER A 278 -6.61 0.17 -1.64
C SER A 278 -7.80 0.41 -2.57
N SER A 279 -8.81 -0.47 -2.57
CA SER A 279 -10.01 -0.28 -3.40
C SER A 279 -10.87 0.91 -2.95
N ARG A 280 -10.73 1.37 -1.70
CA ARG A 280 -11.43 2.55 -1.18
C ARG A 280 -10.69 3.85 -1.44
N LEU A 281 -9.37 3.79 -1.62
CA LEU A 281 -8.55 4.98 -1.85
C LEU A 281 -8.88 5.67 -3.17
N ASN A 282 -9.34 4.93 -4.18
CA ASN A 282 -9.95 5.51 -5.36
C ASN A 282 -10.98 4.53 -5.96
N PRO A 283 -12.28 4.86 -5.94
CA PRO A 283 -13.29 3.99 -6.49
C PRO A 283 -13.14 3.79 -7.99
N ASN A 284 -12.51 4.69 -8.75
CA ASN A 284 -12.50 4.66 -10.21
C ASN A 284 -11.24 4.03 -10.83
N ASP A 285 -10.24 3.68 -10.02
CA ASP A 285 -8.96 3.15 -10.52
C ASP A 285 -9.02 1.64 -10.87
N PRO A 286 -8.15 1.20 -11.80
CA PRO A 286 -7.96 -0.22 -12.10
C PRO A 286 -7.53 -1.00 -10.86
N GLU A 287 -7.82 -2.29 -10.83
CA GLU A 287 -7.36 -3.15 -9.74
C GLU A 287 -5.85 -3.34 -9.85
N THR A 288 -5.11 -2.93 -8.83
CA THR A 288 -3.65 -3.01 -8.82
C THR A 288 -3.15 -4.14 -7.92
N LEU A 289 -2.13 -4.83 -8.42
CA LEU A 289 -1.42 -5.88 -7.71
C LEU A 289 0.06 -5.53 -7.66
N LEU A 290 0.56 -5.18 -6.48
CA LEU A 290 1.97 -4.94 -6.22
C LEU A 290 2.60 -6.18 -5.57
N VAL A 291 3.62 -6.75 -6.22
CA VAL A 291 4.38 -7.89 -5.70
C VAL A 291 5.86 -7.56 -5.63
N ALA A 292 6.48 -7.83 -4.49
CA ALA A 292 7.92 -7.79 -4.31
C ALA A 292 8.51 -9.20 -4.46
N LEU A 293 9.58 -9.31 -5.25
CA LEU A 293 10.25 -10.57 -5.54
C LEU A 293 11.57 -10.69 -4.76
N PRO A 294 12.12 -11.91 -4.57
CA PRO A 294 13.35 -12.10 -3.82
C PRO A 294 14.58 -11.42 -4.45
N SER A 295 14.60 -11.29 -5.78
CA SER A 295 15.72 -10.72 -6.54
C SER A 295 15.24 -10.00 -7.80
N ARG A 296 16.09 -9.11 -8.31
CA ARG A 296 15.89 -8.42 -9.60
C ARG A 296 15.74 -9.43 -10.74
N THR A 297 16.57 -10.47 -10.77
CA THR A 297 16.50 -11.53 -11.79
C THR A 297 15.14 -12.24 -11.79
N ALA A 298 14.59 -12.57 -10.61
CA ALA A 298 13.27 -13.18 -10.51
C ALA A 298 12.16 -12.25 -11.02
N ARG A 299 12.26 -10.94 -10.74
CA ARG A 299 11.33 -9.93 -11.26
C ARG A 299 11.37 -9.89 -12.78
N ASP A 300 12.57 -9.83 -13.36
CA ASP A 300 12.75 -9.72 -14.81
C ASP A 300 12.24 -10.99 -15.53
N GLN A 301 12.47 -12.18 -14.95
CA GLN A 301 11.90 -13.44 -15.44
C GLN A 301 10.36 -13.46 -15.40
N LEU A 302 9.76 -12.96 -14.31
CA LEU A 302 8.30 -12.86 -14.21
C LEU A 302 7.76 -11.88 -15.25
N LEU A 303 8.38 -10.71 -15.39
CA LEU A 303 7.98 -9.69 -16.37
C LEU A 303 7.99 -10.26 -17.80
N GLU A 304 9.08 -10.89 -18.22
CA GLU A 304 9.21 -11.48 -19.55
C GLU A 304 8.12 -12.54 -19.80
N THR A 305 7.88 -13.39 -18.81
CA THR A 305 6.86 -14.45 -18.92
C THR A 305 5.46 -13.87 -18.99
N VAL A 306 5.14 -12.87 -18.16
CA VAL A 306 3.84 -12.17 -18.18
C VAL A 306 3.63 -11.46 -19.51
N GLN A 307 4.65 -10.78 -20.05
CA GLN A 307 4.56 -10.09 -21.34
C GLN A 307 4.32 -11.08 -22.50
N ARG A 308 5.04 -12.21 -22.52
CA ARG A 308 4.86 -13.26 -23.53
C ARG A 308 3.47 -13.88 -23.47
N THR A 309 2.99 -14.21 -22.27
CA THR A 309 1.65 -14.79 -22.11
C THR A 309 0.55 -13.78 -22.39
N ALA A 310 0.72 -12.53 -21.97
CA ALA A 310 -0.23 -11.46 -22.29
C ALA A 310 -0.32 -11.20 -23.80
N TRP A 311 0.79 -11.26 -24.53
CA TRP A 311 0.77 -11.20 -26.00
C TRP A 311 -0.06 -12.33 -26.61
N ALA A 312 0.14 -13.56 -26.15
CA ALA A 312 -0.61 -14.73 -26.62
C ALA A 312 -2.12 -14.60 -26.35
N VAL A 313 -2.51 -14.05 -25.20
CA VAL A 313 -3.92 -13.91 -24.79
C VAL A 313 -4.60 -12.68 -25.42
N LEU A 314 -3.91 -11.53 -25.48
CA LEU A 314 -4.49 -10.25 -25.90
C LEU A 314 -4.34 -9.99 -27.41
N GLY A 315 -3.43 -10.69 -28.09
CA GLY A 315 -3.08 -10.46 -29.50
C GLY A 315 -2.41 -9.10 -29.75
N ARG A 316 -1.93 -8.43 -28.70
CA ARG A 316 -1.23 -7.14 -28.76
C ARG A 316 -0.18 -7.03 -27.66
N SER A 317 0.79 -6.14 -27.85
CA SER A 317 1.76 -5.81 -26.81
C SER A 317 1.09 -4.99 -25.72
N LEU A 318 1.54 -5.21 -24.49
CA LEU A 318 1.23 -4.29 -23.40
C LEU A 318 1.88 -2.93 -23.67
N PRO A 319 1.32 -1.84 -23.13
CA PRO A 319 1.91 -0.51 -23.24
C PRO A 319 3.35 -0.51 -22.71
N PRO A 320 4.26 0.30 -23.30
CA PRO A 320 5.60 0.47 -22.77
C PRO A 320 5.57 1.06 -21.36
N PRO A 321 6.69 0.97 -20.60
CA PRO A 321 6.80 1.62 -19.31
C PRO A 321 6.51 3.13 -19.43
N PRO A 322 5.93 3.76 -18.39
CA PRO A 322 5.49 5.15 -18.45
C PRO A 322 6.64 6.11 -18.78
N GLU A 323 7.86 5.80 -18.32
CA GLU A 323 9.10 6.53 -18.59
C GLU A 323 9.40 6.69 -20.08
N ALA A 324 9.01 5.72 -20.93
CA ALA A 324 9.23 5.80 -22.37
C ALA A 324 8.47 6.95 -23.04
N SER A 325 7.37 7.39 -22.43
CA SER A 325 6.54 8.49 -22.91
C SER A 325 6.78 9.82 -22.18
N LEU A 326 7.78 9.89 -21.29
CA LEU A 326 8.04 11.06 -20.43
C LEU A 326 8.13 12.35 -21.24
N HIS A 327 8.97 12.37 -22.28
CA HIS A 327 9.15 13.54 -23.14
C HIS A 327 7.85 13.94 -23.86
N GLU A 328 7.13 12.98 -24.43
CA GLU A 328 5.87 13.24 -25.15
C GLU A 328 4.82 13.86 -24.19
N GLN A 329 4.66 13.28 -23.00
CA GLN A 329 3.71 13.79 -22.01
C GLN A 329 4.11 15.17 -21.48
N THR A 330 5.40 15.43 -21.28
CA THR A 330 5.90 16.76 -20.93
C THR A 330 5.52 17.78 -22.01
N GLU A 331 5.73 17.49 -23.30
CA GLU A 331 5.34 18.41 -24.38
C GLU A 331 3.82 18.60 -24.46
N ARG A 332 3.04 17.53 -24.30
CA ARG A 332 1.57 17.62 -24.24
C ARG A 332 1.11 18.53 -23.09
N TRP A 333 1.72 18.42 -21.92
CA TRP A 333 1.43 19.29 -20.79
C TRP A 333 1.84 20.74 -21.06
N ARG A 334 3.03 20.96 -21.63
CA ARG A 334 3.51 22.29 -22.02
C ARG A 334 2.56 23.00 -22.97
N HIS A 335 2.00 22.26 -23.91
CA HIS A 335 1.00 22.74 -24.87
C HIS A 335 -0.45 22.72 -24.34
N GLY A 336 -0.67 22.36 -23.08
CA GLY A 336 -1.98 22.36 -22.43
C GLY A 336 -2.96 21.29 -22.92
N LEU A 337 -2.46 20.25 -23.61
CA LEU A 337 -3.25 19.10 -24.06
C LEU A 337 -3.61 18.15 -22.91
N ILE A 338 -2.86 18.20 -21.82
CA ILE A 338 -3.18 17.54 -20.56
C ILE A 338 -3.14 18.56 -19.42
N ASP A 339 -3.95 18.33 -18.40
CA ASP A 339 -4.05 19.21 -17.24
C ASP A 339 -2.93 18.95 -16.22
N ASN A 340 -2.79 19.86 -15.24
CA ASN A 340 -1.70 19.79 -14.27
C ASN A 340 -1.82 18.55 -13.38
N PHE A 341 -3.02 18.23 -12.92
CA PHE A 341 -3.24 17.06 -12.08
C PHE A 341 -2.85 15.75 -12.78
N THR A 342 -3.26 15.56 -14.03
CA THR A 342 -2.95 14.32 -14.75
C THR A 342 -1.46 14.24 -15.02
N TYR A 343 -0.81 15.36 -15.35
CA TYR A 343 0.63 15.40 -15.50
C TYR A 343 1.35 15.05 -14.19
N LEU A 344 0.89 15.57 -13.05
CA LEU A 344 1.44 15.23 -11.74
C LEU A 344 1.24 13.76 -11.37
N LEU A 345 0.09 13.17 -11.67
CA LEU A 345 -0.13 11.72 -11.50
C LEU A 345 0.85 10.91 -12.37
N PHE A 346 1.04 11.32 -13.62
CA PHE A 346 1.98 10.68 -14.54
C PHE A 346 3.43 10.78 -14.06
N LEU A 347 3.86 11.94 -13.55
CA LEU A 347 5.20 12.10 -12.97
C LEU A 347 5.39 11.24 -11.72
N ASN A 348 4.39 11.19 -10.83
CA ASN A 348 4.42 10.30 -9.67
C ASN A 348 4.58 8.83 -10.11
N ASP A 349 3.79 8.41 -11.10
CA ASP A 349 3.84 7.07 -11.66
C ASP A 349 5.20 6.75 -12.31
N CYS A 350 5.79 7.68 -13.09
CA CYS A 350 7.16 7.54 -13.60
C CYS A 350 8.19 7.47 -12.47
N ALA A 351 7.97 8.21 -11.38
CA ALA A 351 8.90 8.26 -10.26
C ALA A 351 8.83 7.04 -9.32
N GLY A 352 8.07 6.01 -9.70
CA GLY A 352 7.91 4.76 -8.95
C GLY A 352 6.88 4.83 -7.82
N ARG A 353 6.07 5.89 -7.76
CA ARG A 353 5.03 6.05 -6.73
C ARG A 353 3.80 5.20 -7.03
N SER A 354 3.17 4.67 -5.99
CA SER A 354 1.95 3.84 -6.11
C SER A 354 1.04 4.05 -4.90
N LEU A 355 -0.28 3.90 -5.12
CA LEU A 355 -1.26 3.86 -4.04
C LEU A 355 -1.17 2.58 -3.19
N GLY A 356 -0.54 1.53 -3.72
CA GLY A 356 -0.36 0.24 -3.05
C GLY A 356 0.71 0.24 -1.96
N ASP A 357 1.63 1.22 -1.98
CA ASP A 357 2.71 1.39 -1.01
C ASP A 357 2.65 2.81 -0.40
N LEU A 358 2.28 2.92 0.87
CA LEU A 358 2.15 4.21 1.54
C LEU A 358 3.51 4.91 1.75
N ALA A 359 4.62 4.19 1.78
CA ALA A 359 5.96 4.79 1.89
C ALA A 359 6.36 5.49 0.57
N GLN A 360 5.72 5.11 -0.53
CA GLN A 360 5.91 5.64 -1.88
C GLN A 360 4.59 6.19 -2.43
N TYR A 361 3.76 6.79 -1.57
CA TYR A 361 2.48 7.36 -1.99
C TYR A 361 2.69 8.57 -2.93
N PRO A 362 1.80 8.80 -3.91
CA PRO A 362 1.88 9.98 -4.78
C PRO A 362 1.85 11.28 -3.99
N VAL A 363 2.65 12.26 -4.44
CA VAL A 363 2.87 13.54 -3.77
C VAL A 363 2.36 14.67 -4.65
N PHE A 364 1.61 15.59 -4.04
CA PHE A 364 1.06 16.80 -4.67
C PHE A 364 1.45 18.05 -3.87
N PRO A 365 1.63 19.20 -4.51
CA PRO A 365 1.98 20.42 -3.81
C PRO A 365 0.81 20.95 -2.97
N TRP A 366 1.09 21.59 -1.86
CA TRP A 366 0.21 22.67 -1.38
C TRP A 366 0.13 23.78 -2.44
N VAL A 367 -1.07 24.09 -2.92
CA VAL A 367 -1.28 25.18 -3.90
C VAL A 367 -1.85 26.43 -3.25
N LEU A 368 -2.85 26.27 -2.39
CA LEU A 368 -3.53 27.37 -1.71
C LEU A 368 -2.84 27.69 -0.38
N ALA A 369 -2.58 28.97 -0.14
CA ALA A 369 -2.07 29.50 1.12
C ALA A 369 -3.15 30.25 1.93
N ASP A 370 -4.23 30.69 1.27
CA ASP A 370 -5.34 31.38 1.91
C ASP A 370 -6.36 30.39 2.51
N VAL A 371 -6.37 30.34 3.84
CA VAL A 371 -7.27 29.49 4.64
C VAL A 371 -8.16 30.30 5.57
N THR A 372 -8.18 31.64 5.44
CA THR A 372 -8.89 32.55 6.36
C THR A 372 -9.93 33.42 5.67
N SER A 373 -9.76 33.75 4.38
CA SER A 373 -10.71 34.59 3.66
C SER A 373 -12.08 33.93 3.50
N THR A 374 -13.14 34.74 3.45
CA THR A 374 -14.52 34.29 3.19
C THR A 374 -14.78 33.99 1.72
N SER A 375 -13.97 34.52 0.82
CA SER A 375 -14.06 34.26 -0.63
C SER A 375 -12.67 34.00 -1.20
N LEU A 376 -12.59 33.02 -2.09
CA LEU A 376 -11.33 32.60 -2.71
C LEU A 376 -11.13 33.34 -4.04
N ASN A 377 -10.07 34.14 -4.14
CA ASN A 377 -9.71 34.85 -5.37
C ASN A 377 -8.53 34.17 -6.07
N LEU A 378 -8.82 33.35 -7.08
CA LEU A 378 -7.79 32.63 -7.86
C LEU A 378 -6.96 33.52 -8.79
N ASN A 379 -7.27 34.82 -8.90
CA ASN A 379 -6.47 35.77 -9.66
C ASN A 379 -5.46 36.53 -8.78
N ALA A 380 -5.54 36.40 -7.45
CA ALA A 380 -4.65 37.08 -6.52
C ALA A 380 -3.42 36.20 -6.23
N PRO A 381 -2.18 36.65 -6.52
CA PRO A 381 -0.97 35.87 -6.23
C PRO A 381 -0.79 35.54 -4.75
N ALA A 382 -1.31 36.38 -3.85
CA ALA A 382 -1.24 36.17 -2.39
C ALA A 382 -2.06 34.96 -1.90
N THR A 383 -3.02 34.49 -2.70
CA THR A 383 -3.82 33.29 -2.39
C THR A 383 -3.02 32.00 -2.58
N PHE A 384 -1.92 32.04 -3.34
CA PHE A 384 -1.13 30.87 -3.71
C PHE A 384 0.14 30.74 -2.86
N ARG A 385 0.54 29.49 -2.64
CA ARG A 385 1.86 29.15 -2.09
C ARG A 385 2.94 29.44 -3.14
N ASP A 386 4.10 29.91 -2.68
CA ASP A 386 5.30 29.98 -3.52
C ASP A 386 5.83 28.57 -3.85
N LEU A 387 5.54 28.09 -5.06
CA LEU A 387 5.91 26.76 -5.56
C LEU A 387 7.41 26.61 -5.85
N ARG A 388 8.18 27.70 -5.79
CA ARG A 388 9.63 27.69 -5.99
C ARG A 388 10.40 27.20 -4.76
N LYS A 389 9.72 27.15 -3.62
CA LYS A 389 10.32 26.82 -2.33
C LYS A 389 9.71 25.53 -1.78
N PRO A 390 10.49 24.65 -1.15
CA PRO A 390 9.92 23.56 -0.36
C PRO A 390 9.13 24.13 0.82
N VAL A 391 8.21 23.33 1.38
CA VAL A 391 7.37 23.72 2.53
C VAL A 391 8.23 24.25 3.69
N GLY A 392 9.34 23.58 3.99
CA GLY A 392 10.28 23.97 5.05
C GLY A 392 10.87 25.38 4.89
N ALA A 393 10.98 25.88 3.65
CA ALA A 393 11.57 27.18 3.31
C ALA A 393 10.56 28.32 3.15
N LEU A 394 9.25 28.06 3.31
CA LEU A 394 8.22 29.11 3.22
C LEU A 394 8.31 30.14 4.35
N ASN A 395 8.70 29.72 5.55
CA ASN A 395 8.84 30.58 6.71
C ASN A 395 10.33 30.85 6.97
N GLU A 396 10.76 32.08 6.73
CA GLU A 396 12.17 32.49 6.81
C GLU A 396 12.78 32.30 8.21
N LYS A 397 12.01 32.56 9.27
CA LYS A 397 12.49 32.37 10.66
C LYS A 397 12.77 30.89 10.94
N ARG A 398 11.89 30.02 10.45
CA ARG A 398 12.06 28.57 10.59
C ARG A 398 13.21 28.05 9.73
N LEU A 399 13.35 28.58 8.52
CA LEU A 399 14.45 28.25 7.62
C LEU A 399 15.82 28.56 8.25
N ALA A 400 15.95 29.68 8.96
CA ALA A 400 17.18 30.01 9.69
C ALA A 400 17.56 28.93 10.72
N ILE A 401 16.57 28.38 11.45
CA ILE A 401 16.79 27.29 12.42
C ILE A 401 17.21 25.99 11.72
N PHE A 402 16.64 25.68 10.55
CA PHE A 402 17.09 24.53 9.75
C PHE A 402 18.53 24.72 9.27
N ARG A 403 18.89 25.94 8.85
CA ARG A 403 20.24 26.26 8.40
C ARG A 403 21.29 26.21 9.49
N GLU A 404 21.00 26.72 10.68
CA GLU A 404 21.90 26.62 11.84
C GLU A 404 22.20 25.14 12.20
N ARG A 405 21.17 24.28 12.15
CA ARG A 405 21.34 22.84 12.33
C ARG A 405 22.15 22.20 11.20
N TYR A 406 21.91 22.61 9.96
CA TYR A 406 22.66 22.12 8.80
C TYR A 406 24.15 22.48 8.87
N ASP A 407 24.47 23.71 9.28
CA ASP A 407 25.85 24.20 9.35
C ASP A 407 26.64 23.58 10.51
N SER A 408 25.96 23.19 11.60
CA SER A 408 26.56 22.48 12.73
C SER A 408 26.76 20.97 12.50
N MET A 409 26.21 20.40 11.42
CA MET A 409 26.38 18.99 11.06
C MET A 409 27.69 18.70 10.30
N GLU A 410 28.19 17.48 10.48
CA GLU A 410 29.36 16.97 9.77
C GLU A 410 29.15 16.96 8.24
N PRO A 411 30.16 17.34 7.42
CA PRO A 411 30.03 17.55 5.97
C PRO A 411 29.49 16.38 5.10
N GLY A 412 29.32 15.17 5.65
CA GLY A 412 28.76 14.01 4.94
C GLY A 412 27.36 13.59 5.39
N GLN A 413 26.82 14.21 6.43
CA GLN A 413 25.51 13.88 7.01
C GLN A 413 24.57 15.08 7.04
N ARG A 414 24.88 16.13 6.28
CA ARG A 414 24.11 17.38 6.30
C ARG A 414 22.77 17.20 5.62
N PHE A 415 21.71 17.56 6.33
CA PHE A 415 20.37 17.68 5.79
C PHE A 415 19.64 18.81 6.51
N LEU A 416 18.62 19.39 5.85
CA LEU A 416 17.78 20.41 6.46
C LEU A 416 16.60 19.75 7.19
N TYR A 417 16.03 18.70 6.60
CA TYR A 417 14.80 18.08 7.07
C TYR A 417 15.03 16.64 7.51
N GLY A 418 14.82 16.37 8.82
CA GLY A 418 14.84 15.02 9.38
C GLY A 418 13.54 14.25 9.17
N THR A 419 12.47 14.94 8.81
CA THR A 419 11.19 14.37 8.39
C THR A 419 11.00 14.57 6.89
N HIS A 420 10.40 13.59 6.22
CA HIS A 420 10.17 13.63 4.78
C HIS A 420 8.79 14.22 4.47
N TYR A 421 8.58 14.87 3.32
CA TYR A 421 7.28 15.46 2.96
C TYR A 421 6.18 14.44 2.65
N SER A 422 6.54 13.18 2.45
CA SER A 422 5.63 12.07 2.15
C SER A 422 6.03 10.85 2.96
N ALA A 423 5.21 10.47 3.94
CA ALA A 423 5.43 9.34 4.81
C ALA A 423 4.09 8.62 5.09
N PRO A 424 4.09 7.30 5.40
CA PRO A 424 2.87 6.56 5.68
C PRO A 424 2.02 7.17 6.79
N ALA A 425 2.66 7.75 7.81
CA ALA A 425 1.98 8.44 8.91
C ALA A 425 1.16 9.65 8.40
N PHE A 426 1.69 10.42 7.45
CA PHE A 426 0.99 11.57 6.88
C PHE A 426 -0.14 11.17 5.95
N VAL A 427 0.05 10.10 5.19
CA VAL A 427 -1.01 9.54 4.34
C VAL A 427 -2.16 9.01 5.20
N SER A 428 -1.84 8.27 6.28
CA SER A 428 -2.82 7.80 7.26
C SER A 428 -3.54 8.95 7.99
N TYR A 429 -2.80 10.00 8.35
CA TYR A 429 -3.33 11.22 8.95
C TYR A 429 -4.41 11.87 8.06
N PHE A 430 -4.14 12.05 6.77
CA PHE A 430 -5.12 12.62 5.85
C PHE A 430 -6.30 11.67 5.60
N LEU A 431 -6.03 10.37 5.49
CA LEU A 431 -7.03 9.38 5.09
C LEU A 431 -7.77 8.71 6.25
N LEU A 432 -7.61 9.21 7.48
CA LEU A 432 -8.22 8.66 8.70
C LEU A 432 -9.70 8.28 8.51
N ARG A 433 -10.50 9.16 7.88
CA ARG A 433 -11.94 8.93 7.72
C ARG A 433 -12.26 7.95 6.59
N LEU A 434 -11.43 7.90 5.56
CA LEU A 434 -11.62 7.03 4.39
C LEU A 434 -11.12 5.61 4.63
N ALA A 435 -9.99 5.46 5.31
CA ALA A 435 -9.30 4.20 5.59
C ALA A 435 -8.77 4.16 7.05
N PRO A 436 -9.67 4.14 8.07
CA PRO A 436 -9.29 4.18 9.49
C PRO A 436 -8.42 2.99 9.93
N GLU A 437 -8.49 1.87 9.22
CA GLU A 437 -7.63 0.71 9.45
C GLU A 437 -6.12 1.04 9.38
N LEU A 438 -5.73 2.04 8.58
CA LEU A 438 -4.32 2.46 8.47
C LEU A 438 -3.85 3.09 9.78
N THR A 439 -4.63 4.01 10.34
CA THR A 439 -4.33 4.68 11.62
C THR A 439 -4.41 3.71 12.79
N LEU A 440 -5.43 2.84 12.82
CA LEU A 440 -5.54 1.82 13.86
C LEU A 440 -4.34 0.88 13.85
N HIS A 441 -3.85 0.46 12.68
CA HIS A 441 -2.65 -0.37 12.59
C HIS A 441 -1.41 0.36 13.12
N LEU A 442 -1.24 1.63 12.72
CA LEU A 442 -0.12 2.47 13.13
C LEU A 442 -0.07 2.70 14.65
N HIS A 443 -1.23 2.86 15.29
CA HIS A 443 -1.35 3.25 16.70
C HIS A 443 -1.87 2.14 17.62
N GLY A 444 -1.61 0.87 17.32
CA GLY A 444 -1.91 -0.21 18.29
C GLY A 444 -3.39 -0.51 18.50
N GLY A 445 -4.20 -0.21 17.50
CA GLY A 445 -5.64 -0.36 17.53
C GLY A 445 -6.38 0.77 18.24
N SER A 446 -5.73 1.88 18.57
CA SER A 446 -6.41 3.13 18.91
C SER A 446 -6.24 4.18 17.80
N PHE A 447 -6.99 5.28 17.88
CA PHE A 447 -6.65 6.50 17.17
C PHE A 447 -5.60 7.31 17.95
N ASP A 448 -5.05 8.35 17.32
CA ASP A 448 -4.13 9.26 18.02
C ASP A 448 -4.91 10.16 19.00
N THR A 449 -4.20 10.96 19.79
CA THR A 449 -4.82 12.01 20.60
C THR A 449 -5.57 12.98 19.70
N ALA A 450 -6.81 13.32 20.08
CA ALA A 450 -7.69 14.20 19.31
C ALA A 450 -7.04 15.53 18.87
N ASP A 451 -6.14 16.10 19.67
CA ASP A 451 -5.41 17.35 19.35
C ASP A 451 -4.35 17.20 18.23
N ARG A 452 -3.90 15.97 17.94
CA ARG A 452 -2.93 15.66 16.87
C ARG A 452 -3.59 15.11 15.61
N GLU A 453 -4.85 14.73 15.68
CA GLU A 453 -5.60 14.21 14.54
C GLU A 453 -5.85 15.28 13.47
N PHE A 454 -6.18 14.86 12.25
CA PHE A 454 -6.49 15.80 11.17
C PHE A 454 -7.86 16.44 11.39
N THR A 455 -7.93 17.60 12.02
CA THR A 455 -9.19 18.26 12.41
C THR A 455 -9.58 19.42 11.50
N SER A 456 -8.59 20.14 10.94
CA SER A 456 -8.82 21.39 10.20
C SER A 456 -7.78 21.60 9.11
N ILE A 457 -8.23 22.08 7.95
CA ILE A 457 -7.34 22.49 6.85
C ILE A 457 -6.44 23.65 7.28
N SER A 458 -7.02 24.63 7.97
CA SER A 458 -6.28 25.82 8.42
C SER A 458 -5.20 25.43 9.44
N GLU A 459 -5.54 24.58 10.42
CA GLU A 459 -4.54 24.08 11.39
C GLU A 459 -3.44 23.26 10.70
N ALA A 460 -3.80 22.41 9.74
CA ALA A 460 -2.82 21.64 8.97
C ALA A 460 -1.85 22.54 8.17
N TRP A 461 -2.35 23.63 7.59
CA TRP A 461 -1.53 24.64 6.91
C TRP A 461 -0.62 25.41 7.88
N TYR A 462 -1.14 25.84 9.03
CA TYR A 462 -0.32 26.53 10.03
C TYR A 462 0.75 25.60 10.65
N SER A 463 0.43 24.32 10.84
CA SER A 463 1.38 23.32 11.33
C SER A 463 2.57 23.19 10.38
N VAL A 464 2.34 23.07 9.07
CA VAL A 464 3.43 22.97 8.07
C VAL A 464 4.23 24.25 7.90
N LEU A 465 3.79 25.39 8.44
CA LEU A 465 4.54 26.65 8.42
C LEU A 465 5.30 26.93 9.72
N SER A 466 4.87 26.34 10.84
CA SER A 466 5.37 26.68 12.18
C SER A 466 6.18 25.55 12.83
N SER A 467 5.73 24.31 12.71
CA SER A 467 6.40 23.16 13.32
C SER A 467 7.71 22.84 12.60
N SER A 468 8.75 22.49 13.36
CA SER A 468 10.07 22.11 12.82
C SER A 468 10.13 20.65 12.35
N SER A 469 9.16 19.83 12.74
CA SER A 469 9.02 18.43 12.36
C SER A 469 7.97 18.19 11.27
N ASP A 470 7.18 19.21 10.91
CA ASP A 470 6.12 19.10 9.90
C ASP A 470 6.49 19.85 8.61
N VAL A 471 6.86 19.07 7.60
CA VAL A 471 7.16 19.55 6.24
C VAL A 471 6.33 18.80 5.19
N LYS A 472 5.18 18.24 5.59
CA LYS A 472 4.35 17.40 4.72
C LYS A 472 3.77 18.16 3.53
N GLU A 473 3.85 17.54 2.36
CA GLU A 473 3.12 17.95 1.16
C GLU A 473 1.76 17.22 1.10
N LEU A 474 0.95 17.54 0.10
CA LEU A 474 -0.41 16.99 -0.06
C LEU A 474 -0.42 15.65 -0.82
N ILE A 475 -1.59 15.02 -0.79
CA ILE A 475 -1.93 13.81 -1.55
C ILE A 475 -2.91 14.15 -2.69
N PRO A 476 -3.05 13.30 -3.73
CA PRO A 476 -3.93 13.57 -4.87
C PRO A 476 -5.40 13.80 -4.50
N HIS A 477 -5.88 13.23 -3.38
CA HIS A 477 -7.25 13.33 -2.89
C HIS A 477 -7.74 14.77 -2.69
N PHE A 478 -6.83 15.71 -2.40
CA PHE A 478 -7.15 17.13 -2.28
C PHE A 478 -7.52 17.80 -3.62
N TYR A 479 -7.31 17.11 -4.75
CA TYR A 479 -7.48 17.65 -6.11
C TYR A 479 -8.38 16.78 -7.00
N HIS A 480 -8.98 15.73 -6.43
CA HIS A 480 -9.86 14.80 -7.14
C HIS A 480 -11.26 14.84 -6.51
N PRO A 481 -12.23 15.60 -7.07
CA PRO A 481 -13.54 15.81 -6.46
C PRO A 481 -14.30 14.54 -6.04
N PRO A 482 -14.26 13.41 -6.79
CA PRO A 482 -14.88 12.16 -6.34
C PRO A 482 -14.32 11.61 -5.02
N SER A 483 -13.12 12.02 -4.61
CA SER A 483 -12.50 11.59 -3.36
C SER A 483 -12.95 12.38 -2.14
N ALA A 484 -13.74 13.46 -2.26
CA ALA A 484 -14.07 14.41 -1.18
C ALA A 484 -14.59 13.79 0.13
N SER A 485 -15.14 12.57 0.08
CA SER A 485 -15.53 11.77 1.25
C SER A 485 -14.44 11.58 2.30
N PHE A 486 -13.15 11.71 1.95
CA PHE A 486 -12.05 11.57 2.92
C PHE A 486 -12.04 12.65 4.02
N LEU A 487 -12.76 13.76 3.80
CA LEU A 487 -12.91 14.86 4.76
C LEU A 487 -14.10 14.67 5.72
N LEU A 488 -14.97 13.68 5.44
CA LEU A 488 -16.22 13.46 6.15
C LEU A 488 -16.14 12.19 7.01
N ASN A 489 -16.56 12.28 8.27
CA ASN A 489 -16.69 11.15 9.18
C ASN A 489 -18.00 10.37 8.93
N GLY A 490 -18.19 9.90 7.69
CA GLY A 490 -19.40 9.17 7.28
C GLY A 490 -19.59 7.80 7.97
N ARG A 491 -18.60 7.33 8.74
CA ARG A 491 -18.66 6.06 9.50
C ARG A 491 -18.86 6.25 11.00
N HIS A 492 -19.03 7.49 11.47
CA HIS A 492 -19.18 7.80 12.89
C HIS A 492 -18.05 7.20 13.75
N LEU A 493 -16.81 7.37 13.29
CA LEU A 493 -15.62 6.96 14.02
C LEU A 493 -15.54 7.73 15.35
N ASP A 494 -15.20 7.04 16.44
CA ASP A 494 -14.93 7.66 17.73
C ASP A 494 -13.51 8.27 17.75
N LEU A 495 -13.39 9.49 17.24
CA LEU A 495 -12.11 10.23 17.13
C LEU A 495 -11.75 11.01 18.41
N GLY A 496 -12.54 10.86 19.48
CA GLY A 496 -12.32 11.52 20.75
C GLY A 496 -12.70 13.01 20.78
N VAL A 497 -12.25 13.66 21.85
CA VAL A 497 -12.54 15.07 22.17
C VAL A 497 -11.21 15.76 22.45
N ARG A 498 -11.02 16.95 21.86
CA ARG A 498 -9.83 17.77 22.02
C ARG A 498 -9.72 18.33 23.43
N SER A 499 -8.53 18.82 23.76
CA SER A 499 -8.25 19.49 25.04
C SER A 499 -9.14 20.71 25.32
N ASP A 500 -9.65 21.37 24.26
CA ASP A 500 -10.58 22.50 24.33
C ASP A 500 -12.07 22.07 24.50
N GLY A 501 -12.34 20.77 24.57
CA GLY A 501 -13.69 20.20 24.70
C GLY A 501 -14.43 20.01 23.38
N THR A 502 -13.82 20.34 22.23
CA THR A 502 -14.46 20.15 20.93
C THR A 502 -14.36 18.68 20.48
N PRO A 503 -15.48 18.04 20.10
CA PRO A 503 -15.45 16.68 19.57
C PRO A 503 -14.86 16.66 18.15
N VAL A 504 -14.09 15.63 17.84
CA VAL A 504 -13.51 15.46 16.51
C VAL A 504 -14.47 14.69 15.60
N GLY A 505 -14.79 15.27 14.44
CA GLY A 505 -15.69 14.68 13.45
C GLY A 505 -15.21 14.95 12.03
N ASP A 506 -16.07 15.58 11.23
CA ASP A 506 -15.74 16.10 9.90
C ASP A 506 -14.61 17.12 9.98
N VAL A 507 -13.80 17.21 8.93
CA VAL A 507 -12.68 18.16 8.86
C VAL A 507 -13.25 19.57 8.68
N LEU A 508 -12.77 20.51 9.50
CA LEU A 508 -13.11 21.92 9.39
C LEU A 508 -12.48 22.51 8.12
N LEU A 509 -13.35 23.01 7.24
CA LEU A 509 -12.97 23.59 5.96
C LEU A 509 -12.75 25.11 6.09
N PRO A 510 -11.96 25.71 5.18
CA PRO A 510 -11.82 27.16 5.13
C PRO A 510 -13.16 27.86 4.86
N PRO A 511 -13.36 29.12 5.30
CA PRO A 511 -14.64 29.82 5.18
C PRO A 511 -15.15 30.01 3.74
N TRP A 512 -14.26 29.94 2.75
CA TRP A 512 -14.60 30.05 1.33
C TRP A 512 -15.17 28.76 0.72
N ALA A 513 -15.14 27.63 1.44
CA ALA A 513 -15.70 26.36 0.98
C ALA A 513 -17.04 26.08 1.68
N SER A 514 -18.08 25.74 0.90
CA SER A 514 -19.40 25.40 1.47
C SER A 514 -19.44 23.98 2.03
N ASP A 515 -18.78 23.04 1.36
CA ASP A 515 -18.73 21.63 1.70
C ASP A 515 -17.44 20.99 1.17
N ALA A 516 -17.24 19.70 1.50
CA ALA A 516 -16.04 18.96 1.13
C ALA A 516 -15.85 18.83 -0.39
N THR A 517 -16.94 18.73 -1.15
CA THR A 517 -16.87 18.61 -2.61
C THR A 517 -16.50 19.94 -3.25
N ASP A 518 -17.11 21.03 -2.78
CA ASP A 518 -16.79 22.40 -3.19
C ASP A 518 -15.32 22.75 -2.83
N PHE A 519 -14.85 22.36 -1.65
CA PHE A 519 -13.45 22.51 -1.25
C PHE A 519 -12.49 21.84 -2.25
N VAL A 520 -12.67 20.55 -2.53
CA VAL A 520 -11.80 19.81 -3.45
C VAL A 520 -11.91 20.33 -4.88
N THR A 521 -13.11 20.75 -5.31
CA THR A 521 -13.34 21.36 -6.64
C THR A 521 -12.58 22.67 -6.76
N LYS A 522 -12.60 23.53 -5.74
CA LYS A 522 -11.84 24.78 -5.71
C LYS A 522 -10.34 24.55 -5.61
N CYS A 523 -9.88 23.54 -4.86
CA CYS A 523 -8.49 23.10 -4.87
C CYS A 523 -8.05 22.65 -6.26
N ARG A 524 -8.87 21.88 -6.97
CA ARG A 524 -8.61 21.48 -8.36
C ARG A 524 -8.57 22.70 -9.29
N ALA A 525 -9.53 23.61 -9.18
CA ALA A 525 -9.52 24.85 -9.97
C ALA A 525 -8.28 25.72 -9.69
N ALA A 526 -7.80 25.76 -8.44
CA ALA A 526 -6.57 26.45 -8.09
C ALA A 526 -5.34 25.78 -8.70
N LEU A 527 -5.25 24.44 -8.66
CA LEU A 527 -4.17 23.69 -9.31
C LEU A 527 -4.15 23.92 -10.82
N GLU A 528 -5.31 24.02 -11.45
CA GLU A 528 -5.44 24.27 -12.90
C GLU A 528 -5.41 25.75 -13.28
N SER A 529 -5.25 26.66 -12.32
CA SER A 529 -5.17 28.11 -12.59
C SER A 529 -3.91 28.47 -13.39
N GLU A 530 -3.97 29.59 -14.12
CA GLU A 530 -2.82 30.09 -14.89
C GLU A 530 -1.63 30.45 -13.96
N LEU A 531 -1.91 31.00 -12.78
CA LEU A 531 -0.89 31.33 -11.79
C LEU A 531 -0.13 30.08 -11.33
N CYS A 532 -0.84 29.00 -10.99
CA CYS A 532 -0.22 27.74 -10.61
C CYS A 532 0.53 27.11 -11.80
N SER A 533 -0.12 27.04 -12.97
CA SER A 533 0.45 26.47 -14.21
C SER A 533 1.78 27.12 -14.59
N SER A 534 1.87 28.45 -14.47
CA SER A 534 3.09 29.20 -14.78
C SER A 534 4.27 28.90 -13.85
N GLN A 535 4.03 28.35 -12.65
CA GLN A 535 5.06 28.11 -11.63
C GLN A 535 5.28 26.62 -11.31
N LEU A 536 4.36 25.73 -11.70
CA LEU A 536 4.36 24.32 -11.31
C LEU A 536 5.65 23.56 -11.70
N HIS A 537 6.25 23.89 -12.84
CA HIS A 537 7.54 23.32 -13.27
C HIS A 537 8.64 23.46 -12.20
N ARG A 538 8.62 24.54 -11.41
CA ARG A 538 9.62 24.79 -10.36
C ARG A 538 9.40 23.91 -9.14
N TRP A 539 8.16 23.56 -8.83
CA TRP A 539 7.89 22.56 -7.79
C TRP A 539 8.28 21.16 -8.27
N ILE A 540 8.04 20.86 -9.55
CA ILE A 540 8.51 19.62 -10.18
C ILE A 540 10.04 19.51 -10.08
N ASP A 541 10.77 20.61 -10.28
CA ASP A 541 12.24 20.64 -10.10
C ASP A 541 12.69 20.24 -8.69
N LEU A 542 11.94 20.61 -7.65
CA LEU A 542 12.24 20.25 -6.26
C LEU A 542 11.99 18.76 -5.99
N ILE A 543 10.89 18.22 -6.51
CA ILE A 543 10.43 16.87 -6.13
C ILE A 543 10.97 15.79 -7.08
N PHE A 544 10.98 16.03 -8.38
CA PHE A 544 11.35 15.06 -9.42
C PHE A 544 12.52 15.50 -10.29
N GLY A 545 12.92 16.77 -10.22
CA GLY A 545 13.91 17.35 -11.13
C GLY A 545 15.28 17.61 -10.52
N TYR A 546 16.01 18.55 -11.11
CA TYR A 546 17.42 18.78 -10.82
C TYR A 546 17.67 19.35 -9.40
N SER A 547 16.67 19.98 -8.78
CA SER A 547 16.76 20.56 -7.44
C SER A 547 16.41 19.58 -6.32
N GLN A 548 16.31 18.27 -6.64
CA GLN A 548 16.08 17.21 -5.65
C GLN A 548 17.37 16.85 -4.89
N ARG A 549 18.54 16.92 -5.54
CA ARG A 549 19.84 16.51 -4.98
C ARG A 549 20.97 17.47 -5.36
N GLY A 550 22.13 17.31 -4.71
CA GLY A 550 23.35 18.04 -5.03
C GLY A 550 23.29 19.53 -4.65
N ILE A 551 24.10 20.33 -5.33
CA ILE A 551 24.28 21.76 -5.03
C ILE A 551 22.98 22.54 -5.27
N ALA A 552 22.24 22.22 -6.34
CA ALA A 552 20.96 22.85 -6.64
C ALA A 552 19.92 22.64 -5.53
N ALA A 553 19.90 21.45 -4.92
CA ALA A 553 19.04 21.18 -3.77
C ALA A 553 19.47 21.96 -2.53
N ASP A 554 20.79 22.14 -2.30
CA ASP A 554 21.26 22.98 -1.21
C ASP A 554 20.81 24.44 -1.42
N GLU A 555 21.05 25.01 -2.60
CA GLU A 555 20.63 26.38 -2.95
C GLU A 555 19.11 26.58 -2.83
N ALA A 556 18.32 25.57 -3.20
CA ALA A 556 16.86 25.56 -3.07
C ALA A 556 16.36 25.23 -1.65
N HIS A 557 17.25 24.96 -0.70
CA HIS A 557 16.94 24.51 0.67
C HIS A 557 16.12 23.21 0.73
N ASN A 558 16.40 22.24 -0.15
CA ASN A 558 15.59 21.06 -0.39
C ASN A 558 16.30 19.73 -0.04
N LEU A 559 17.10 19.72 1.02
CA LEU A 559 17.90 18.56 1.44
C LEU A 559 17.22 17.78 2.58
N PHE A 560 16.89 16.52 2.31
CA PHE A 560 16.32 15.58 3.28
C PHE A 560 17.38 14.65 3.85
N CYS A 561 16.99 13.84 4.84
CA CYS A 561 17.85 12.84 5.44
C CYS A 561 18.41 11.88 4.36
N PRO A 562 19.74 11.61 4.31
CA PRO A 562 20.39 10.81 3.26
C PRO A 562 19.75 9.43 3.02
N GLN A 563 19.23 8.81 4.08
CA GLN A 563 18.59 7.50 4.08
C GLN A 563 17.26 7.48 3.29
N THR A 564 16.67 8.65 3.01
CA THR A 564 15.43 8.75 2.22
C THR A 564 15.70 8.71 0.72
N TYR A 565 16.94 8.94 0.29
CA TYR A 565 17.33 8.91 -1.11
C TYR A 565 17.68 7.51 -1.56
N GLU A 566 17.74 7.33 -2.87
CA GLU A 566 18.17 6.09 -3.48
C GLU A 566 19.62 5.77 -3.13
N ALA A 567 19.86 4.56 -2.63
CA ALA A 567 21.17 3.98 -2.52
C ALA A 567 21.10 2.44 -2.58
N ASP A 568 22.19 1.84 -3.08
CA ASP A 568 22.33 0.39 -3.10
C ASP A 568 22.87 -0.10 -1.76
N TYR A 569 21.98 -0.72 -0.98
CA TYR A 569 22.27 -1.27 0.34
C TYR A 569 22.43 -2.79 0.33
N SER A 570 22.53 -3.41 -0.85
CA SER A 570 22.63 -4.87 -0.99
C SER A 570 23.87 -5.44 -0.30
N ASN A 571 24.92 -4.64 -0.17
CA ASN A 571 26.19 -5.03 0.46
C ASN A 571 26.25 -4.76 1.97
N LEU A 572 25.20 -4.17 2.58
CA LEU A 572 25.18 -3.93 4.01
C LEU A 572 24.98 -5.23 4.81
N PRO A 573 25.54 -5.33 6.04
CA PRO A 573 25.21 -6.40 6.97
C PRO A 573 23.70 -6.52 7.19
N ALA A 574 23.22 -7.74 7.44
CA ALA A 574 21.78 -8.02 7.52
C ALA A 574 21.04 -7.18 8.57
N MET A 575 21.68 -6.84 9.69
CA MET A 575 21.08 -5.99 10.73
C MET A 575 20.96 -4.53 10.26
N ASP A 576 22.04 -3.96 9.72
CA ASP A 576 22.05 -2.57 9.25
C ASP A 576 21.07 -2.37 8.09
N ARG A 577 21.02 -3.33 7.16
CA ARG A 577 20.03 -3.35 6.08
C ARG A 577 18.60 -3.36 6.61
N ARG A 578 18.29 -4.19 7.61
CA ARG A 578 16.95 -4.25 8.22
C ARG A 578 16.59 -2.96 8.96
N ALA A 579 17.52 -2.37 9.69
CA ALA A 579 17.29 -1.11 10.38
C ALA A 579 16.97 0.01 9.39
N LEU A 580 17.69 0.03 8.27
CA LEU A 580 17.43 0.96 7.17
C LEU A 580 16.09 0.67 6.48
N GLU A 581 15.78 -0.60 6.16
CA GLU A 581 14.49 -1.00 5.59
C GLU A 581 13.32 -0.54 6.47
N SER A 582 13.43 -0.69 7.79
CA SER A 582 12.43 -0.17 8.74
C SER A 582 12.34 1.36 8.69
N GLN A 583 13.47 2.07 8.70
CA GLN A 583 13.48 3.53 8.64
C GLN A 583 12.85 4.05 7.34
N VAL A 584 13.18 3.43 6.21
CA VAL A 584 12.65 3.76 4.88
C VAL A 584 11.15 3.46 4.78
N ALA A 585 10.71 2.35 5.38
CA ALA A 585 9.30 1.98 5.44
C ALA A 585 8.48 2.96 6.30
N GLU A 586 9.05 3.53 7.36
CA GLU A 586 8.34 4.36 8.34
C GLU A 586 8.40 5.87 8.02
N PHE A 587 9.56 6.36 7.59
CA PHE A 587 9.84 7.78 7.43
C PHE A 587 9.71 8.26 5.97
N GLY A 588 9.30 7.37 5.07
CA GLY A 588 9.06 7.68 3.67
C GLY A 588 10.32 7.71 2.81
N GLN A 589 10.10 7.75 1.49
CA GLN A 589 11.17 7.65 0.49
C GLN A 589 11.09 8.85 -0.45
N THR A 590 12.23 9.35 -0.93
CA THR A 590 12.29 10.38 -1.98
C THR A 590 11.98 9.74 -3.35
N PRO A 591 11.17 10.37 -4.24
CA PRO A 591 10.86 9.80 -5.55
C PRO A 591 12.11 9.64 -6.42
N LEU A 592 12.03 8.82 -7.47
CA LEU A 592 13.08 8.80 -8.50
C LEU A 592 13.24 10.20 -9.10
N GLN A 593 14.48 10.59 -9.33
CA GLN A 593 14.80 11.81 -10.07
C GLN A 593 14.57 11.52 -11.55
N LEU A 594 13.59 12.21 -12.15
CA LEU A 594 13.20 12.06 -13.55
C LEU A 594 13.95 13.02 -14.46
N PHE A 595 14.30 14.21 -13.95
CA PHE A 595 14.96 15.26 -14.73
C PHE A 595 16.24 15.72 -14.05
N ILE A 596 17.28 15.90 -14.84
CA ILE A 596 18.58 16.45 -14.41
C ILE A 596 18.78 17.90 -14.88
N GLU A 597 17.91 18.37 -15.76
CA GLU A 597 17.85 19.75 -16.25
C GLU A 597 16.61 20.47 -15.69
N PRO A 598 16.56 21.81 -15.73
CA PRO A 598 15.38 22.57 -15.34
C PRO A 598 14.14 22.16 -16.13
N HIS A 599 13.05 21.85 -15.43
CA HIS A 599 11.82 21.44 -16.05
C HIS A 599 11.23 22.57 -16.90
N PRO A 600 10.84 22.31 -18.15
CA PRO A 600 10.31 23.35 -19.02
C PRO A 600 9.01 23.94 -18.44
N PRO A 601 8.78 25.27 -18.59
CA PRO A 601 7.53 25.89 -18.18
C PRO A 601 6.38 25.53 -19.15
N ARG A 602 5.14 25.58 -18.63
CA ARG A 602 3.94 25.50 -19.46
C ARG A 602 3.79 26.77 -20.30
N LEU A 603 3.34 26.63 -21.55
CA LEU A 603 3.21 27.76 -22.47
C LEU A 603 1.97 28.60 -22.11
N ALA A 604 2.17 29.92 -21.98
CA ALA A 604 1.11 30.85 -21.64
C ALA A 604 0.01 30.87 -22.71
N GLY A 605 -1.25 30.80 -22.30
CA GLY A 605 -2.41 30.85 -23.21
C GLY A 605 -2.73 29.54 -23.94
N ALA A 606 -2.08 28.43 -23.58
CA ALA A 606 -2.50 27.10 -24.01
C ALA A 606 -3.91 26.80 -23.45
N SER A 607 -4.94 26.99 -24.28
CA SER A 607 -6.34 26.74 -23.91
C SER A 607 -6.49 25.32 -23.37
N GLN A 608 -7.01 25.21 -22.15
CA GLN A 608 -7.43 23.91 -21.61
C GLN A 608 -8.52 23.37 -22.53
N ALA A 609 -8.23 22.30 -23.27
CA ALA A 609 -9.26 21.52 -23.92
C ALA A 609 -10.30 21.11 -22.86
N PRO A 610 -11.60 21.03 -23.19
CA PRO A 610 -12.63 20.67 -22.22
C PRO A 610 -12.23 19.39 -21.50
N LEU A 611 -12.41 19.37 -20.17
CA LEU A 611 -12.10 18.26 -19.26
C LEU A 611 -12.43 16.92 -19.93
N VAL A 612 -11.42 16.28 -20.53
CA VAL A 612 -11.54 14.93 -21.05
C VAL A 612 -11.75 14.08 -19.80
N ALA A 613 -12.84 13.31 -19.76
CA ALA A 613 -13.12 12.46 -18.61
C ALA A 613 -11.86 11.65 -18.25
N GLU A 614 -11.50 11.52 -16.98
CA GLU A 614 -10.33 10.72 -16.54
C GLU A 614 -10.30 9.32 -17.19
N SER A 615 -11.49 8.76 -17.47
CA SER A 615 -11.67 7.50 -18.22
C SER A 615 -11.18 7.55 -19.66
N GLU A 616 -11.30 8.69 -20.33
CA GLU A 616 -10.88 8.92 -21.71
C GLU A 616 -9.39 9.26 -21.84
N LEU A 617 -8.69 9.73 -20.79
CA LEU A 617 -7.23 9.90 -20.82
C LEU A 617 -6.49 8.60 -20.46
N LEU A 618 -7.03 7.81 -19.53
CA LEU A 618 -6.63 6.40 -19.37
C LEU A 618 -6.93 5.57 -20.62
N ALA A 619 -7.97 5.93 -21.40
CA ALA A 619 -8.22 5.36 -22.73
C ALA A 619 -7.37 6.03 -23.84
N GLY A 620 -6.98 7.29 -23.70
CA GLY A 620 -6.16 8.06 -24.65
C GLY A 620 -4.70 7.63 -24.62
N LEU A 621 -4.20 7.24 -23.45
CA LEU A 621 -2.95 6.46 -23.31
C LEU A 621 -3.03 5.09 -24.01
N ARG A 622 -4.25 4.54 -24.22
CA ARG A 622 -4.47 3.32 -25.03
C ARG A 622 -4.60 3.62 -26.54
N ALA A 623 -4.99 4.83 -26.93
CA ALA A 623 -5.18 5.23 -28.33
C ALA A 623 -3.89 5.79 -28.98
N ALA A 624 -3.05 6.51 -28.23
CA ALA A 624 -1.78 7.03 -28.73
C ALA A 624 -0.80 5.90 -29.14
N ALA A 625 -0.87 4.74 -28.46
CA ALA A 625 -0.16 3.52 -28.84
C ALA A 625 -0.71 2.86 -30.13
N HIS A 626 -1.93 3.21 -30.56
CA HIS A 626 -2.57 2.64 -31.74
C HIS A 626 -2.29 3.45 -33.02
N GLU A 627 -1.86 4.71 -32.88
CA GLU A 627 -1.61 5.62 -34.02
C GLU A 627 -0.12 5.68 -34.42
N GLN A 628 0.81 5.43 -33.49
CA GLN A 628 2.24 5.18 -33.82
C GLN A 628 2.48 3.83 -34.52
N ALA A 629 1.52 2.91 -34.52
CA ALA A 629 1.58 1.66 -35.29
C ALA A 629 1.16 1.82 -36.77
N ARG A 630 0.75 3.04 -37.20
CA ARG A 630 0.34 3.31 -38.59
C ARG A 630 1.31 4.21 -39.37
N SER A 631 2.36 4.75 -38.74
CA SER A 631 3.29 5.69 -39.39
C SER A 631 4.77 5.36 -39.22
N VAL A 632 5.13 4.06 -39.20
CA VAL A 632 6.46 3.62 -39.63
C VAL A 632 6.28 2.77 -40.88
N PHE A 633 6.68 3.39 -41.99
CA PHE A 633 6.45 2.97 -43.36
C PHE A 633 7.04 1.60 -43.69
N ILE A 634 6.31 0.92 -44.57
CA ILE A 634 6.77 0.06 -45.66
C ILE A 634 8.18 0.47 -46.13
N GLN A 635 9.18 -0.39 -45.89
CA GLN A 635 10.19 -0.76 -46.89
C GLN A 635 10.65 -2.21 -46.66
N PRO A 636 10.74 -3.04 -47.71
CA PRO A 636 11.18 -4.43 -47.62
C PRO A 636 12.70 -4.48 -47.59
N PHE A 637 13.28 -5.10 -46.57
CA PHE A 637 14.71 -5.42 -46.58
C PHE A 637 14.94 -6.60 -47.53
N ILE A 638 15.25 -6.24 -48.77
CA ILE A 638 16.04 -7.03 -49.71
C ILE A 638 17.44 -7.16 -49.09
N GLY A 639 17.91 -8.38 -48.91
CA GLY A 639 19.22 -8.66 -48.34
C GLY A 639 20.36 -8.41 -49.32
N GLU A 640 21.47 -7.88 -48.80
CA GLU A 640 22.81 -8.03 -49.35
C GLU A 640 23.77 -8.27 -48.17
N GLY A 641 24.51 -9.39 -48.18
CA GLY A 641 25.49 -9.68 -47.12
C GLY A 641 25.83 -11.16 -46.94
N VAL A 642 26.34 -11.76 -48.00
CA VAL A 642 26.88 -13.13 -48.04
C VAL A 642 28.04 -13.29 -47.05
N MET A 643 27.87 -14.17 -46.05
CA MET A 643 29.00 -14.89 -45.45
C MET A 643 29.31 -16.10 -46.34
N MET A 644 30.55 -16.12 -46.81
CA MET A 644 31.19 -17.27 -47.44
C MET A 644 31.01 -18.55 -46.63
N ALA A 645 31.00 -19.65 -47.38
CA ALA A 645 31.11 -21.05 -46.97
C ALA A 645 29.76 -21.76 -46.72
N LEU A 646 29.23 -22.34 -47.80
CA LEU A 646 28.94 -23.78 -47.92
C LEU A 646 28.49 -24.04 -49.36
N MET A 647 29.46 -24.22 -50.26
CA MET A 647 29.24 -24.97 -51.49
C MET A 647 29.17 -26.45 -51.12
N ASN A 648 27.99 -27.05 -51.12
CA ASN A 648 27.78 -28.32 -51.82
C ASN A 648 26.29 -28.71 -51.84
N GLU A 649 25.88 -29.25 -53.00
CA GLU A 649 24.63 -29.99 -53.26
C GLU A 649 23.37 -29.11 -53.33
N GLY A 650 22.63 -28.95 -54.44
CA GLY A 650 22.46 -29.74 -55.65
C GLY A 650 20.96 -30.10 -55.79
N MET A 651 20.33 -29.65 -56.89
CA MET A 651 18.91 -29.86 -57.33
C MET A 651 17.89 -28.80 -56.85
N ALA A 652 17.40 -27.88 -57.71
CA ALA A 652 16.39 -27.99 -58.79
C ALA A 652 15.01 -28.43 -58.25
N TRP A 653 13.87 -27.70 -58.40
CA TRP A 653 13.23 -27.24 -59.65
C TRP A 653 12.13 -26.17 -59.42
N SER A 654 12.07 -25.22 -60.37
CA SER A 654 10.94 -24.45 -60.97
C SER A 654 9.64 -24.12 -60.20
N TRP A 655 9.35 -22.82 -60.16
CA TRP A 655 8.03 -22.21 -60.02
C TRP A 655 7.23 -22.21 -61.34
N GLY A 656 5.92 -22.44 -61.26
CA GLY A 656 4.95 -22.12 -62.29
C GLY A 656 3.93 -21.11 -61.74
N ALA A 657 3.94 -19.90 -62.31
CA ALA A 657 2.98 -18.84 -62.04
C ALA A 657 1.65 -19.10 -62.76
N GLY A 658 0.54 -18.66 -62.16
CA GLY A 658 -0.79 -18.64 -62.76
C GLY A 658 -1.63 -17.53 -62.16
N THR A 659 -1.85 -16.50 -62.97
CA THR A 659 -2.56 -15.25 -62.70
C THR A 659 -4.08 -15.34 -62.91
N LEU A 660 -4.78 -14.41 -62.25
CA LEU A 660 -5.96 -13.65 -62.69
C LEU A 660 -7.38 -14.22 -62.55
N SER A 661 -8.24 -13.31 -62.01
CA SER A 661 -9.68 -13.07 -62.28
C SER A 661 -10.66 -14.19 -61.98
N GLY A 662 -11.86 -13.99 -61.45
CA GLY A 662 -12.74 -12.82 -61.36
C GLY A 662 -14.17 -13.38 -61.34
N GLU A 663 -15.08 -12.67 -60.66
CA GLU A 663 -16.56 -12.77 -60.72
C GLU A 663 -17.26 -14.09 -60.35
N GLY A 664 -18.39 -13.95 -59.65
CA GLY A 664 -19.46 -14.96 -59.66
C GLY A 664 -20.24 -15.09 -58.35
N SER A 665 -21.28 -14.26 -58.23
CA SER A 665 -22.50 -14.37 -57.39
C SER A 665 -22.39 -14.48 -55.88
#